data_AF-A0A7C5HLL4-F1
#
_entry.id   AF-A0A7C5HLL4-F1
#
_cell.length_a   1.000
_cell.length_b   1.000
_cell.length_c   1.000
_cell.angle_alpha   90.00
_cell.angle_beta   90.00
_cell.angle_gamma   90.00
#
_symmetry.space_group_name_H-M   'P 1'
#
loop_
_entity.id
_entity.type
_entity.pdbx_description
1 polymer ?
#
loop_
_entity_poly.entity_id
_entity_poly.type
_entity_poly.pdbx_seq_one_letter_code
_entity_poly.pdbx_strand_id
1 'polypeptide(L)'
;MEFSVAGKQVREKVTVAAKSQKEFTVDIKLPGDIELWDDFTPALHDLDVKLGVGKKYSDAKSVRFGVREISEVDKRIAINGNGVFLRGTVENCEFPLTGYPSAEVADWKKMYKAFQDYGLNHVRFHSYTPTKAAFIAADEMGIILETELPFWGLTGVNKEMDAYLSRELDRILDEYGNHPSFVMMCMGNELNVRGGDFDVVQGWVEHGQKEDRRHLYTASTSLFKKLRPTDEYLVVTRMRQIHSEGTDWDHWNTLNEYYDGKGIPAPVISHELGQWCTYPDFREIDKYTGVFRAENFNIFKESLEQNHMGDQAADFVLASGKLSALLYRHEMESVYRTRSSGGFQLLQLHDFPGQGTAPIGILNVFRESKGLITGEEFRRSCSDAVALLRFDKRTWKNTETFKGTAEFIHYRKQAINNAKSKWSITTDAGKSIASGVFDPVDVPNAELVSLGDISVDLGEVKKASRLTVSITVNGDVTNDWNIWCYPEVKETAGDVMITRDWNDAAKDALNEGQSVLLMPKLRAGRNTIPAQFLPPFWSPLFKADNSSTMGLLCDPKHPVFADFPTDFHADWQWYDILVTKQFGKNVGWTWPGFDTYCLVLDGLPADYRPLVQPIDHFYRNKRLGLLLEGRYGKGKLMICCADLEKDTDRRVAAPQLKQSILNYMNSDKFAPTLEFKDEMFKRWFDFTVEKV
;
A
#
# COMPACT_ATOMS: atom_id res chain seq x y z
N MET A 1 -15.42 51.86 5.30
CA MET A 1 -14.89 50.55 4.87
C MET A 1 -15.84 50.00 3.84
N GLU A 2 -15.31 49.33 2.84
CA GLU A 2 -16.04 48.73 1.74
C GLU A 2 -15.56 47.30 1.60
N PHE A 3 -16.49 46.36 1.59
CA PHE A 3 -16.27 44.94 1.44
C PHE A 3 -16.91 44.53 0.12
N SER A 4 -16.19 43.81 -0.73
CA SER A 4 -16.75 43.26 -1.95
C SER A 4 -16.35 41.80 -2.15
N VAL A 5 -17.34 40.97 -2.49
CA VAL A 5 -17.18 39.52 -2.70
C VAL A 5 -18.28 39.04 -3.63
N ALA A 6 -17.93 38.23 -4.63
CA ALA A 6 -18.88 37.63 -5.58
C ALA A 6 -19.93 38.64 -6.13
N GLY A 7 -19.48 39.85 -6.51
CA GLY A 7 -20.35 40.93 -7.03
C GLY A 7 -21.26 41.61 -6.01
N LYS A 8 -21.22 41.22 -4.72
CA LYS A 8 -21.86 41.92 -3.61
C LYS A 8 -20.92 42.97 -3.04
N GLN A 9 -21.48 44.06 -2.55
CA GLN A 9 -20.74 45.15 -1.93
C GLN A 9 -21.47 45.62 -0.68
N VAL A 10 -20.74 45.71 0.44
CA VAL A 10 -21.24 46.22 1.72
C VAL A 10 -20.34 47.37 2.16
N ARG A 11 -20.92 48.44 2.69
CA ARG A 11 -20.18 49.60 3.16
C ARG A 11 -20.54 49.91 4.59
N GLU A 12 -19.52 49.99 5.43
CA GLU A 12 -19.66 50.26 6.85
C GLU A 12 -18.83 51.47 7.27
N LYS A 13 -19.40 52.30 8.16
CA LYS A 13 -18.72 53.45 8.74
C LYS A 13 -18.41 53.18 10.20
N VAL A 14 -17.13 53.15 10.54
CA VAL A 14 -16.65 52.92 11.90
C VAL A 14 -15.83 54.13 12.35
N THR A 15 -15.95 54.47 13.63
CA THR A 15 -15.11 55.47 14.30
C THR A 15 -14.12 54.75 15.21
N VAL A 16 -12.84 55.08 15.06
CA VAL A 16 -11.73 54.53 15.86
C VAL A 16 -10.98 55.72 16.47
N ALA A 17 -10.73 55.68 17.78
CA ALA A 17 -10.00 56.74 18.45
C ALA A 17 -8.51 56.70 18.05
N ALA A 18 -7.84 57.85 18.11
CA ALA A 18 -6.41 57.92 17.82
C ALA A 18 -5.62 56.99 18.76
N LYS A 19 -4.65 56.24 18.22
CA LYS A 19 -3.83 55.26 18.95
C LYS A 19 -4.66 54.16 19.64
N SER A 20 -5.80 53.80 19.07
CA SER A 20 -6.62 52.67 19.54
C SER A 20 -6.87 51.67 18.41
N GLN A 21 -7.21 50.43 18.79
CA GLN A 21 -7.69 49.38 17.89
C GLN A 21 -9.16 49.11 18.18
N LYS A 22 -9.91 48.77 17.14
CA LYS A 22 -11.30 48.34 17.27
C LYS A 22 -11.55 47.17 16.32
N GLU A 23 -12.06 46.09 16.88
CA GLU A 23 -12.62 44.96 16.12
C GLU A 23 -14.07 45.24 15.75
N PHE A 24 -14.49 44.72 14.60
CA PHE A 24 -15.86 44.84 14.12
C PHE A 24 -16.21 43.63 13.27
N THR A 25 -17.49 43.30 13.24
CA THR A 25 -18.04 42.20 12.44
C THR A 25 -18.96 42.79 11.38
N VAL A 26 -18.89 42.25 10.16
CA VAL A 26 -19.77 42.62 9.06
C VAL A 26 -20.37 41.36 8.47
N ASP A 27 -21.70 41.32 8.42
CA ASP A 27 -22.42 40.22 7.81
C ASP A 27 -22.61 40.50 6.32
N ILE A 28 -22.06 39.62 5.48
CA ILE A 28 -22.21 39.69 4.03
C ILE A 28 -22.99 38.47 3.56
N LYS A 29 -24.20 38.69 3.05
CA LYS A 29 -24.99 37.61 2.44
C LYS A 29 -24.44 37.28 1.06
N LEU A 30 -23.82 36.10 0.94
CA LEU A 30 -23.33 35.57 -0.34
C LEU A 30 -24.51 35.21 -1.27
N PRO A 31 -24.30 35.22 -2.61
CA PRO A 31 -25.28 34.70 -3.57
C PRO A 31 -25.64 33.24 -3.27
N GLY A 32 -26.90 32.84 -3.49
CA GLY A 32 -27.35 31.46 -3.24
C GLY A 32 -26.83 30.43 -4.25
N ASP A 33 -26.33 30.91 -5.38
CA ASP A 33 -25.72 30.18 -6.49
C ASP A 33 -24.19 30.27 -6.48
N ILE A 34 -23.60 30.67 -5.35
CA ILE A 34 -22.14 30.71 -5.21
C ILE A 34 -21.54 29.30 -5.39
N GLU A 35 -20.47 29.20 -6.16
CA GLU A 35 -19.76 27.93 -6.34
C GLU A 35 -19.10 27.49 -5.03
N LEU A 36 -19.31 26.23 -4.67
CA LEU A 36 -18.77 25.62 -3.44
C LEU A 36 -17.43 24.95 -3.72
N TRP A 37 -16.57 24.92 -2.70
CA TRP A 37 -15.31 24.22 -2.70
C TRP A 37 -15.51 22.75 -2.31
N ASP A 38 -14.94 21.83 -3.10
CA ASP A 38 -14.71 20.42 -2.77
C ASP A 38 -13.51 19.87 -3.54
N ASP A 39 -13.21 18.57 -3.37
CA ASP A 39 -12.05 17.91 -4.00
C ASP A 39 -12.16 17.73 -5.52
N PHE A 40 -13.34 17.93 -6.09
CA PHE A 40 -13.57 17.92 -7.54
C PHE A 40 -13.69 19.33 -8.14
N THR A 41 -14.17 20.28 -7.34
CA THR A 41 -14.41 21.67 -7.73
C THR A 41 -13.82 22.58 -6.66
N PRO A 42 -12.51 22.90 -6.75
CA PRO A 42 -11.83 23.77 -5.78
C PRO A 42 -12.15 25.25 -6.02
N ALA A 43 -13.43 25.63 -5.96
CA ALA A 43 -13.87 27.00 -6.20
C ALA A 43 -13.41 27.93 -5.07
N LEU A 44 -12.72 29.00 -5.42
CA LEU A 44 -12.20 30.01 -4.51
C LEU A 44 -12.74 31.39 -4.89
N HIS A 45 -13.02 32.19 -3.87
CA HIS A 45 -13.56 33.54 -3.98
C HIS A 45 -12.64 34.54 -3.30
N ASP A 46 -12.59 35.76 -3.82
CA ASP A 46 -11.81 36.84 -3.23
C ASP A 46 -12.75 37.82 -2.47
N LEU A 47 -12.43 38.07 -1.20
CA LEU A 47 -13.01 39.12 -0.38
C LEU A 47 -12.06 40.33 -0.40
N ASP A 48 -12.46 41.37 -1.13
CA ASP A 48 -11.74 42.63 -1.14
C ASP A 48 -12.25 43.55 -0.05
N VAL A 49 -11.36 44.02 0.81
CA VAL A 49 -11.63 44.99 1.88
C VAL A 49 -10.87 46.26 1.57
N LYS A 50 -11.60 47.37 1.48
CA LYS A 50 -11.05 48.72 1.29
C LYS A 50 -11.42 49.60 2.47
N LEU A 51 -10.43 50.19 3.11
CA LEU A 51 -10.58 51.17 4.16
C LEU A 51 -10.27 52.56 3.59
N GLY A 52 -11.09 53.56 3.93
CA GLY A 52 -10.88 54.95 3.52
C GLY A 52 -11.18 55.88 4.69
N VAL A 53 -10.28 56.83 4.95
CA VAL A 53 -10.42 57.86 5.98
C VAL A 53 -10.26 59.24 5.33
N GLY A 54 -11.38 59.96 5.23
CA GLY A 54 -11.44 61.23 4.49
C GLY A 54 -11.06 61.05 3.02
N LYS A 55 -10.36 62.04 2.44
CA LYS A 55 -9.84 61.98 1.06
C LYS A 55 -8.36 61.59 0.98
N LYS A 56 -7.68 61.39 2.12
CA LYS A 56 -6.21 61.37 2.19
C LYS A 56 -5.61 60.00 2.52
N TYR A 57 -6.35 59.14 3.21
CA TYR A 57 -5.82 57.85 3.65
C TYR A 57 -6.72 56.73 3.16
N SER A 58 -6.11 55.70 2.59
CA SER A 58 -6.78 54.46 2.18
C SER A 58 -5.86 53.28 2.41
N ASP A 59 -6.46 52.13 2.70
CA ASP A 59 -5.78 50.85 2.78
C ASP A 59 -6.66 49.78 2.13
N ALA A 60 -6.06 48.70 1.64
CA ALA A 60 -6.79 47.62 1.00
C ALA A 60 -6.13 46.26 1.24
N LYS A 61 -6.95 45.23 1.41
CA LYS A 61 -6.53 43.83 1.54
C LYS A 61 -7.50 42.95 0.76
N SER A 62 -6.99 41.98 0.03
CA SER A 62 -7.79 40.91 -0.57
C SER A 62 -7.49 39.61 0.18
N VAL A 63 -8.53 38.83 0.50
CA VAL A 63 -8.41 37.54 1.17
C VAL A 63 -9.15 36.50 0.35
N ARG A 64 -8.45 35.44 -0.03
CA ARG A 64 -9.02 34.32 -0.76
C ARG A 64 -9.60 33.29 0.20
N PHE A 65 -10.77 32.75 -0.12
CA PHE A 65 -11.45 31.74 0.71
C PHE A 65 -12.32 30.82 -0.16
N GLY A 66 -12.70 29.65 0.36
CA GLY A 66 -13.69 28.76 -0.25
C GLY A 66 -14.93 28.64 0.61
N VAL A 67 -16.07 28.35 -0.02
CA VAL A 67 -17.34 28.12 0.69
C VAL A 67 -17.63 26.62 0.65
N ARG A 68 -17.80 26.01 1.82
CA ARG A 68 -18.15 24.59 1.92
C ARG A 68 -18.86 24.30 3.23
N GLU A 69 -19.51 23.15 3.26
CA GLU A 69 -20.00 22.53 4.49
C GLU A 69 -19.31 21.17 4.66
N ILE A 70 -18.85 20.88 5.89
CA ILE A 70 -18.38 19.55 6.28
C ILE A 70 -19.44 18.96 7.21
N SER A 71 -19.85 17.73 6.95
CA SER A 71 -20.86 17.04 7.73
C SER A 71 -20.58 15.53 7.82
N GLU A 72 -21.38 14.84 8.62
CA GLU A 72 -21.45 13.39 8.62
C GLU A 72 -22.74 12.93 7.94
N VAL A 73 -22.66 11.98 7.01
CA VAL A 73 -23.82 11.30 6.41
C VAL A 73 -23.59 9.79 6.51
N ASP A 74 -24.48 9.08 7.20
CA ASP A 74 -24.40 7.62 7.42
C ASP A 74 -23.03 7.14 7.93
N LYS A 75 -22.44 7.86 8.88
CA LYS A 75 -21.10 7.57 9.45
C LYS A 75 -19.99 7.65 8.42
N ARG A 76 -20.13 8.53 7.44
CA ARG A 76 -19.10 8.91 6.46
C ARG A 76 -18.90 10.41 6.51
N ILE A 77 -17.67 10.84 6.23
CA ILE A 77 -17.37 12.26 6.02
C ILE A 77 -18.04 12.69 4.73
N ALA A 78 -18.71 13.85 4.76
CA ALA A 78 -19.31 14.47 3.60
C ALA A 78 -18.86 15.92 3.45
N ILE A 79 -18.69 16.35 2.20
CA ILE A 79 -18.46 17.75 1.84
C ILE A 79 -19.61 18.19 0.92
N ASN A 80 -20.28 19.28 1.30
CA ASN A 80 -21.45 19.81 0.60
C ASN A 80 -22.55 18.73 0.39
N GLY A 81 -22.74 17.86 1.39
CA GLY A 81 -23.71 16.76 1.37
C GLY A 81 -23.30 15.52 0.57
N ASN A 82 -22.14 15.52 -0.09
CA ASN A 82 -21.63 14.36 -0.86
C ASN A 82 -20.63 13.57 -0.03
N GLY A 83 -20.77 12.24 0.00
CA GLY A 83 -19.83 11.37 0.70
C GLY A 83 -18.43 11.43 0.09
N VAL A 84 -17.42 11.52 0.95
CA VAL A 84 -16.00 11.58 0.58
C VAL A 84 -15.30 10.32 1.06
N PHE A 85 -14.50 9.73 0.18
CA PHE A 85 -13.53 8.71 0.53
C PHE A 85 -12.14 9.30 0.50
N LEU A 86 -11.49 9.32 1.66
CA LEU A 86 -10.14 9.83 1.80
C LEU A 86 -9.16 8.82 1.22
N ARG A 87 -8.63 9.15 0.04
CA ARG A 87 -7.51 8.43 -0.59
C ARG A 87 -6.26 9.18 -0.19
N GLY A 88 -5.72 8.80 0.97
CA GLY A 88 -4.71 9.56 1.70
C GLY A 88 -3.29 9.03 1.55
N THR A 89 -2.32 9.92 1.67
CA THR A 89 -0.94 9.58 2.06
C THR A 89 -0.54 10.38 3.29
N VAL A 90 0.32 9.79 4.11
CA VAL A 90 1.02 10.51 5.18
C VAL A 90 2.19 11.29 4.58
N GLU A 91 2.47 12.47 5.10
CA GLU A 91 3.67 13.27 4.81
C GLU A 91 4.41 13.51 6.13
N ASN A 92 5.69 13.14 6.19
CA ASN A 92 6.51 13.12 7.41
C ASN A 92 7.63 14.17 7.41
N CYS A 93 7.41 15.29 6.73
CA CYS A 93 8.32 16.41 6.54
C CYS A 93 9.63 16.03 5.82
N GLU A 94 9.50 15.38 4.66
CA GLU A 94 10.63 14.74 3.98
C GLU A 94 11.12 15.59 2.80
N PHE A 95 12.13 16.41 3.10
CA PHE A 95 12.74 17.33 2.14
C PHE A 95 14.26 17.14 2.10
N PRO A 96 14.78 16.10 1.41
CA PRO A 96 16.21 15.76 1.42
C PRO A 96 17.14 16.89 0.93
N LEU A 97 16.64 17.77 0.06
CA LEU A 97 17.43 18.85 -0.50
C LEU A 97 17.62 20.02 0.48
N THR A 98 16.57 20.38 1.20
CA THR A 98 16.53 21.61 2.02
C THR A 98 16.61 21.34 3.51
N GLY A 99 16.15 20.18 3.99
CA GLY A 99 16.02 19.90 5.41
C GLY A 99 14.78 20.50 6.09
N TYR A 100 13.93 21.19 5.33
CA TYR A 100 12.72 21.86 5.82
C TYR A 100 11.67 21.96 4.72
N PRO A 101 10.37 22.05 5.07
CA PRO A 101 9.29 22.11 4.09
C PRO A 101 9.34 23.41 3.28
N SER A 102 9.00 23.33 1.99
CA SER A 102 9.00 24.51 1.13
C SER A 102 7.99 25.57 1.59
N ALA A 103 8.34 26.84 1.43
CA ALA A 103 7.43 27.98 1.59
C ALA A 103 6.85 28.46 0.25
N GLU A 104 7.10 27.74 -0.85
CA GLU A 104 6.66 28.10 -2.19
C GLU A 104 5.45 27.26 -2.62
N VAL A 105 4.38 27.92 -3.08
CA VAL A 105 3.12 27.25 -3.49
C VAL A 105 3.38 26.27 -4.65
N ALA A 106 4.28 26.63 -5.57
CA ALA A 106 4.59 25.82 -6.75
C ALA A 106 5.19 24.45 -6.39
N ASP A 107 6.01 24.39 -5.34
CA ASP A 107 6.63 23.13 -4.89
C ASP A 107 5.56 22.19 -4.34
N TRP A 108 4.66 22.70 -3.51
CA TRP A 108 3.53 21.92 -2.98
C TRP A 108 2.59 21.46 -4.09
N LYS A 109 2.31 22.30 -5.09
CA LYS A 109 1.51 21.89 -6.25
C LYS A 109 2.15 20.74 -7.01
N LYS A 110 3.48 20.74 -7.17
CA LYS A 110 4.19 19.63 -7.80
C LYS A 110 4.05 18.34 -6.98
N MET A 111 4.16 18.42 -5.66
CA MET A 111 4.00 17.27 -4.77
C MET A 111 2.58 16.72 -4.79
N TYR A 112 1.57 17.58 -4.65
CA TYR A 112 0.16 17.18 -4.71
C TYR A 112 -0.25 16.66 -6.08
N LYS A 113 0.35 17.18 -7.16
CA LYS A 113 0.13 16.64 -8.49
C LYS A 113 0.60 15.19 -8.59
N ALA A 114 1.78 14.87 -8.04
CA ALA A 114 2.26 13.48 -8.00
C ALA A 114 1.29 12.58 -7.22
N PHE A 115 0.67 13.07 -6.15
CA PHE A 115 -0.33 12.32 -5.39
C PHE A 115 -1.65 12.12 -6.18
N GLN A 116 -2.17 13.16 -6.82
CA GLN A 116 -3.36 13.08 -7.68
C GLN A 116 -3.16 12.19 -8.91
N ASP A 117 -1.95 12.16 -9.46
CA ASP A 117 -1.60 11.25 -10.56
C ASP A 117 -1.72 9.78 -10.14
N TYR A 118 -1.67 9.47 -8.84
CA TYR A 118 -1.94 8.15 -8.26
C TYR A 118 -3.31 8.07 -7.58
N GLY A 119 -4.20 9.03 -7.86
CA GLY A 119 -5.61 9.01 -7.43
C GLY A 119 -5.88 9.47 -6.00
N LEU A 120 -4.86 9.94 -5.28
CA LEU A 120 -5.04 10.48 -3.94
C LEU A 120 -5.74 11.85 -3.97
N ASN A 121 -6.57 12.12 -2.97
CA ASN A 121 -7.23 13.41 -2.74
C ASN A 121 -6.96 13.97 -1.33
N HIS A 122 -6.22 13.24 -0.49
CA HIS A 122 -6.04 13.56 0.92
C HIS A 122 -4.56 13.47 1.31
N VAL A 123 -4.12 14.40 2.17
CA VAL A 123 -2.78 14.39 2.78
C VAL A 123 -2.91 14.61 4.28
N ARG A 124 -2.31 13.70 5.05
CA ARG A 124 -2.16 13.83 6.51
C ARG A 124 -0.73 14.25 6.83
N PHE A 125 -0.57 15.33 7.57
CA PHE A 125 0.74 15.79 8.04
C PHE A 125 1.05 15.19 9.42
N HIS A 126 2.05 14.31 9.45
CA HIS A 126 2.38 13.54 10.65
C HIS A 126 3.19 14.36 11.65
N SER A 127 2.60 14.60 12.82
CA SER A 127 3.21 15.32 13.93
C SER A 127 3.77 16.69 13.54
N TYR A 128 3.12 17.40 12.61
CA TYR A 128 3.39 18.80 12.29
C TYR A 128 2.26 19.45 11.47
N THR A 129 2.29 20.79 11.41
CA THR A 129 1.45 21.60 10.51
C THR A 129 2.32 22.19 9.40
N PRO A 130 1.92 22.08 8.12
CA PRO A 130 2.74 22.51 7.00
C PRO A 130 2.76 24.04 6.87
N THR A 131 3.58 24.55 5.94
CA THR A 131 3.64 25.98 5.65
C THR A 131 2.34 26.46 5.00
N LYS A 132 2.06 27.78 5.08
CA LYS A 132 0.93 28.42 4.38
C LYS A 132 0.85 28.08 2.90
N ALA A 133 2.00 27.89 2.25
CA ALA A 133 2.08 27.54 0.84
C ALA A 133 1.43 26.17 0.54
N ALA A 134 1.50 25.22 1.47
CA ALA A 134 0.83 23.93 1.35
C ALA A 134 -0.68 24.10 1.36
N PHE A 135 -1.22 24.89 2.29
CA PHE A 135 -2.66 25.17 2.36
C PHE A 135 -3.18 25.88 1.10
N ILE A 136 -2.46 26.90 0.62
CA ILE A 136 -2.82 27.59 -0.64
C ILE A 136 -2.80 26.60 -1.82
N ALA A 137 -1.76 25.77 -1.93
CA ALA A 137 -1.69 24.77 -3.00
C ALA A 137 -2.83 23.75 -2.91
N ALA A 138 -3.17 23.30 -1.70
CA ALA A 138 -4.24 22.35 -1.46
C ALA A 138 -5.63 22.94 -1.76
N ASP A 139 -5.85 24.20 -1.39
CA ASP A 139 -7.07 24.95 -1.72
C ASP A 139 -7.28 25.01 -3.23
N GLU A 140 -6.24 25.36 -3.98
CA GLU A 140 -6.29 25.54 -5.43
C GLU A 140 -6.39 24.21 -6.19
N MET A 141 -6.00 23.09 -5.57
CA MET A 141 -5.96 21.76 -6.22
C MET A 141 -7.05 20.80 -5.75
N GLY A 142 -7.86 21.17 -4.75
CA GLY A 142 -8.88 20.29 -4.18
C GLY A 142 -8.29 19.15 -3.35
N ILE A 143 -7.21 19.41 -2.60
CA ILE A 143 -6.63 18.43 -1.68
C ILE A 143 -7.21 18.64 -0.28
N ILE A 144 -7.63 17.55 0.35
CA ILE A 144 -8.14 17.53 1.71
C ILE A 144 -6.97 17.35 2.69
N LEU A 145 -6.81 18.29 3.61
CA LEU A 145 -5.74 18.25 4.60
C LEU A 145 -6.24 17.78 5.97
N GLU A 146 -5.48 16.84 6.55
CA GLU A 146 -5.43 16.59 7.99
C GLU A 146 -4.11 17.11 8.54
N THR A 147 -4.16 18.03 9.51
CA THR A 147 -2.97 18.55 10.17
C THR A 147 -2.88 18.06 11.60
N GLU A 148 -1.65 17.93 12.09
CA GLU A 148 -1.40 17.54 13.47
C GLU A 148 -0.70 18.65 14.25
N LEU A 149 -0.94 18.68 15.55
CA LEU A 149 -0.03 19.37 16.48
C LEU A 149 1.37 18.76 16.37
N PRO A 150 2.44 19.55 16.59
CA PRO A 150 3.81 19.10 16.39
C PRO A 150 4.29 18.19 17.54
N PHE A 151 3.62 17.06 17.77
CA PHE A 151 3.83 16.22 18.93
C PHE A 151 3.64 14.72 18.68
N TRP A 152 4.65 13.96 19.11
CA TRP A 152 4.61 12.51 19.25
C TRP A 152 5.27 12.12 20.58
N GLY A 153 4.48 11.80 21.61
CA GLY A 153 5.02 11.55 22.94
C GLY A 153 3.97 11.34 24.04
N LEU A 154 4.38 11.57 25.30
CA LEU A 154 3.53 11.45 26.50
C LEU A 154 2.93 12.79 26.88
N THR A 155 1.62 12.96 26.68
CA THR A 155 0.85 14.11 27.17
C THR A 155 0.61 14.04 28.68
N GLY A 156 0.41 15.19 29.33
CA GLY A 156 0.10 15.28 30.77
C GLY A 156 1.31 15.18 31.71
N VAL A 157 2.50 14.89 31.17
CA VAL A 157 3.74 14.79 31.95
C VAL A 157 4.42 16.15 32.08
N ASN A 158 4.51 16.90 30.99
CA ASN A 158 5.15 18.22 30.94
C ASN A 158 4.10 19.31 30.69
N LYS A 159 3.67 19.97 31.77
CA LYS A 159 2.64 21.01 31.71
C LYS A 159 3.01 22.22 30.84
N GLU A 160 4.30 22.56 30.74
CA GLU A 160 4.75 23.68 29.89
C GLU A 160 4.62 23.33 28.40
N MET A 161 4.97 22.10 28.05
CA MET A 161 4.76 21.54 26.72
C MET A 161 3.27 21.42 26.40
N ASP A 162 2.46 20.90 27.32
CA ASP A 162 1.01 20.79 27.13
C ASP A 162 0.37 22.18 26.90
N ALA A 163 0.79 23.18 27.68
CA ALA A 163 0.34 24.56 27.52
C ALA A 163 0.87 25.19 26.22
N TYR A 164 2.07 24.80 25.76
CA TYR A 164 2.58 25.21 24.44
C TYR A 164 1.70 24.64 23.32
N LEU A 165 1.38 23.34 23.35
CA LEU A 165 0.56 22.68 22.34
C LEU A 165 -0.85 23.26 22.27
N SER A 166 -1.44 23.60 23.42
CA SER A 166 -2.72 24.31 23.46
C SER A 166 -2.66 25.68 22.80
N ARG A 167 -1.61 26.48 23.05
CA ARG A 167 -1.43 27.79 22.38
C ARG A 167 -1.10 27.64 20.90
N GLU A 168 -0.44 26.54 20.54
CA GLU A 168 -0.11 26.25 19.16
C GLU A 168 -1.35 25.88 18.35
N LEU A 169 -2.30 25.14 18.95
CA LEU A 169 -3.62 24.92 18.38
C LEU A 169 -4.30 26.25 18.02
N ASP A 170 -4.32 27.22 18.94
CA ASP A 170 -4.90 28.55 18.69
C ASP A 170 -4.24 29.26 17.50
N ARG A 171 -2.91 29.20 17.42
CA ARG A 171 -2.15 29.83 16.33
C ARG A 171 -2.41 29.17 14.97
N ILE A 172 -2.53 27.84 14.96
CA ILE A 172 -2.83 27.07 13.74
C ILE A 172 -4.23 27.44 13.24
N LEU A 173 -5.22 27.47 14.14
CA LEU A 173 -6.60 27.84 13.79
C LEU A 173 -6.69 29.30 13.32
N ASP A 174 -6.01 30.23 13.97
CA ASP A 174 -5.98 31.65 13.59
C ASP A 174 -5.33 31.86 12.21
N GLU A 175 -4.14 31.28 11.99
CA GLU A 175 -3.39 31.48 10.74
C GLU A 175 -4.01 30.71 9.56
N TYR A 176 -4.49 29.48 9.80
CA TYR A 176 -4.86 28.56 8.72
C TYR A 176 -6.35 28.18 8.64
N GLY A 177 -7.16 28.45 9.66
CA GLY A 177 -8.56 27.98 9.72
C GLY A 177 -9.48 28.48 8.61
N ASN A 178 -9.08 29.56 7.90
CA ASN A 178 -9.82 30.06 6.73
C ASN A 178 -9.57 29.28 5.43
N HIS A 179 -8.60 28.36 5.41
CA HIS A 179 -8.29 27.57 4.22
C HIS A 179 -9.35 26.48 4.02
N PRO A 180 -10.08 26.47 2.89
CA PRO A 180 -11.03 25.41 2.60
C PRO A 180 -10.36 24.07 2.33
N SER A 181 -9.04 23.92 2.29
CA SER A 181 -8.41 22.59 2.27
C SER A 181 -8.27 21.97 3.67
N PHE A 182 -8.27 22.78 4.74
CA PHE A 182 -8.11 22.33 6.12
C PHE A 182 -9.40 21.69 6.64
N VAL A 183 -9.59 20.38 6.42
CA VAL A 183 -10.82 19.66 6.83
C VAL A 183 -10.69 19.11 8.24
N MET A 184 -9.53 18.57 8.57
CA MET A 184 -9.37 17.69 9.73
C MET A 184 -8.21 18.16 10.59
N MET A 185 -8.43 18.25 11.90
CA MET A 185 -7.41 18.55 12.89
C MET A 185 -7.26 17.36 13.83
N CYS A 186 -6.03 16.90 14.01
CA CYS A 186 -5.69 15.82 14.93
C CYS A 186 -4.72 16.34 15.99
N MET A 187 -4.92 15.95 17.26
CA MET A 187 -4.05 16.44 18.34
C MET A 187 -2.67 15.75 18.38
N GLY A 188 -2.46 14.70 17.57
CA GLY A 188 -1.15 14.10 17.36
C GLY A 188 -1.20 12.62 16.98
N ASN A 189 -0.03 12.07 16.65
CA ASN A 189 0.10 10.67 16.25
C ASN A 189 0.20 9.72 17.46
N GLU A 190 -0.55 8.62 17.46
CA GLU A 190 -0.35 7.48 18.39
C GLU A 190 -0.23 7.83 19.89
N LEU A 191 -0.85 8.91 20.36
CA LEU A 191 -0.67 9.43 21.72
C LEU A 191 -1.12 8.41 22.80
N ASN A 192 -2.02 7.49 22.42
CA ASN A 192 -2.56 6.39 23.24
C ASN A 192 -1.62 5.21 23.37
N VAL A 193 -0.76 4.97 22.39
CA VAL A 193 0.18 3.85 22.40
C VAL A 193 1.24 4.05 23.46
N ARG A 194 1.62 5.31 23.69
CA ARG A 194 2.69 5.68 24.62
C ARG A 194 2.19 5.76 26.06
N GLY A 195 0.89 5.87 26.30
CA GLY A 195 0.32 6.06 27.64
C GLY A 195 0.24 7.53 28.07
N GLY A 196 0.08 8.46 27.12
CA GLY A 196 -0.20 9.86 27.42
C GLY A 196 -1.55 10.03 28.14
N ASP A 197 -1.66 11.10 28.93
CA ASP A 197 -2.91 11.50 29.56
C ASP A 197 -3.91 12.00 28.50
N PHE A 198 -5.01 11.26 28.34
CA PHE A 198 -6.03 11.58 27.36
C PHE A 198 -7.05 12.59 27.82
N ASP A 199 -7.16 12.87 29.12
CA ASP A 199 -8.05 13.91 29.59
C ASP A 199 -7.51 15.28 29.13
N VAL A 200 -6.18 15.44 29.13
CA VAL A 200 -5.50 16.62 28.55
C VAL A 200 -5.78 16.73 27.05
N VAL A 201 -5.60 15.64 26.31
CA VAL A 201 -5.83 15.61 24.84
C VAL A 201 -7.29 15.90 24.51
N GLN A 202 -8.24 15.36 25.27
CA GLN A 202 -9.66 15.65 25.15
C GLN A 202 -9.95 17.13 25.40
N GLY A 203 -9.31 17.73 26.41
CA GLY A 203 -9.40 19.17 26.64
C GLY A 203 -8.95 20.00 25.42
N TRP A 204 -7.92 19.56 24.69
CA TRP A 204 -7.52 20.22 23.44
C TRP A 204 -8.53 20.04 22.31
N VAL A 205 -9.12 18.85 22.16
CA VAL A 205 -10.21 18.61 21.19
C VAL A 205 -11.40 19.52 21.49
N GLU A 206 -11.87 19.54 22.73
CA GLU A 206 -13.01 20.38 23.15
C GLU A 206 -12.73 21.87 22.94
N HIS A 207 -11.50 22.29 23.25
CA HIS A 207 -11.04 23.66 23.04
C HIS A 207 -11.03 24.02 21.55
N GLY A 208 -10.39 23.22 20.70
CA GLY A 208 -10.35 23.45 19.25
C GLY A 208 -11.75 23.51 18.65
N GLN A 209 -12.60 22.53 19.00
CA GLN A 209 -14.00 22.55 18.60
C GLN A 209 -14.69 23.85 19.05
N LYS A 210 -14.54 24.27 20.31
CA LYS A 210 -15.18 25.51 20.82
C LYS A 210 -14.70 26.77 20.09
N GLU A 211 -13.40 26.89 19.82
CA GLU A 211 -12.82 28.08 19.20
C GLU A 211 -13.07 28.13 17.69
N ASP A 212 -13.09 26.98 17.00
CA ASP A 212 -13.33 26.89 15.56
C ASP A 212 -14.07 25.61 15.16
N ARG A 213 -15.36 25.74 14.80
CA ARG A 213 -16.22 24.63 14.38
C ARG A 213 -16.14 24.30 12.88
N ARG A 214 -15.22 24.90 12.13
CA ARG A 214 -15.12 24.69 10.67
C ARG A 214 -14.37 23.42 10.29
N HIS A 215 -13.79 22.71 11.26
CA HIS A 215 -12.97 21.51 11.06
C HIS A 215 -13.54 20.32 11.83
N LEU A 216 -13.23 19.11 11.39
CA LEU A 216 -13.44 17.88 12.15
C LEU A 216 -12.26 17.64 13.08
N TYR A 217 -12.52 17.22 14.31
CA TYR A 217 -11.48 16.98 15.31
C TYR A 217 -11.38 15.52 15.74
N THR A 218 -10.15 15.07 15.96
CA THR A 218 -9.86 13.80 16.63
C THR A 218 -8.71 13.96 17.62
N ALA A 219 -8.74 13.18 18.69
CA ALA A 219 -7.75 13.22 19.73
C ALA A 219 -6.40 12.61 19.33
N SER A 220 -6.39 11.59 18.47
CA SER A 220 -5.13 10.95 18.06
C SER A 220 -5.37 10.08 16.84
N THR A 221 -4.35 9.88 16.02
CA THR A 221 -4.35 8.76 15.09
C THR A 221 -3.94 7.45 15.77
N SER A 222 -4.31 6.32 15.17
CA SER A 222 -4.11 4.97 15.72
C SER A 222 -4.82 4.71 17.07
N LEU A 223 -6.11 5.05 17.15
CA LEU A 223 -6.91 4.83 18.37
C LEU A 223 -7.17 3.33 18.62
N PHE A 224 -6.70 2.83 19.77
CA PHE A 224 -6.58 1.39 20.02
C PHE A 224 -7.77 0.68 20.67
N LYS A 225 -8.69 1.36 21.40
CA LYS A 225 -9.82 0.67 22.10
C LYS A 225 -11.03 1.51 22.53
N LYS A 226 -10.95 2.83 22.62
CA LYS A 226 -12.08 3.63 23.16
C LYS A 226 -12.39 4.79 22.22
N LEU A 227 -13.59 4.75 21.65
CA LEU A 227 -14.27 5.94 21.19
C LEU A 227 -14.35 6.91 22.36
N ARG A 228 -13.98 8.17 22.13
CA ARG A 228 -14.22 9.24 23.09
C ARG A 228 -15.36 10.12 22.59
N PRO A 229 -16.17 10.71 23.48
CA PRO A 229 -17.37 11.47 23.08
C PRO A 229 -17.10 12.64 22.12
N THR A 230 -15.86 13.11 22.04
CA THR A 230 -15.47 14.30 21.27
C THR A 230 -14.80 13.99 19.94
N ASP A 231 -14.46 12.73 19.66
CA ASP A 231 -13.83 12.33 18.39
C ASP A 231 -14.89 12.33 17.27
N GLU A 232 -14.75 13.20 16.28
CA GLU A 232 -15.69 13.33 15.15
C GLU A 232 -15.32 12.41 13.97
N TYR A 233 -14.12 11.82 14.00
CA TYR A 233 -13.66 10.76 13.11
C TYR A 233 -12.61 9.90 13.81
N LEU A 234 -12.36 8.72 13.27
CA LEU A 234 -11.47 7.72 13.84
C LEU A 234 -10.42 7.29 12.82
N VAL A 235 -9.16 7.30 13.24
CA VAL A 235 -8.04 6.76 12.44
C VAL A 235 -7.53 5.50 13.15
N VAL A 236 -7.72 4.33 12.53
CA VAL A 236 -7.55 3.02 13.21
C VAL A 236 -6.52 2.14 12.50
N THR A 237 -5.66 1.50 13.28
CA THR A 237 -4.69 0.52 12.76
C THR A 237 -5.33 -0.79 12.37
N ARG A 238 -6.54 -1.11 12.85
CA ARG A 238 -7.17 -2.42 12.64
C ARG A 238 -7.63 -2.71 11.19
N MET A 239 -7.44 -1.77 10.28
CA MET A 239 -7.85 -1.83 8.87
C MET A 239 -6.67 -1.91 7.88
N ARG A 240 -5.62 -2.66 8.23
CA ARG A 240 -4.45 -2.92 7.37
C ARG A 240 -3.99 -4.37 7.54
N GLN A 241 -3.00 -4.77 6.73
CA GLN A 241 -2.46 -6.12 6.54
C GLN A 241 -3.33 -7.04 5.66
N ILE A 242 -2.67 -8.06 5.12
CA ILE A 242 -3.26 -9.08 4.26
C ILE A 242 -3.77 -10.24 5.12
N HIS A 243 -5.07 -10.54 5.03
CA HIS A 243 -5.68 -11.63 5.80
C HIS A 243 -5.82 -12.94 5.00
N SER A 244 -5.93 -12.84 3.67
CA SER A 244 -6.04 -13.97 2.74
C SER A 244 -5.58 -13.55 1.34
N GLU A 245 -5.24 -14.54 0.52
CA GLU A 245 -5.00 -14.42 -0.93
C GLU A 245 -6.27 -14.13 -1.74
N GLY A 246 -7.43 -14.59 -1.24
CA GLY A 246 -8.75 -14.28 -1.78
C GLY A 246 -9.10 -12.81 -1.59
N THR A 247 -10.17 -12.36 -2.23
CA THR A 247 -10.68 -10.98 -2.14
C THR A 247 -12.05 -10.90 -1.46
N ASP A 248 -12.58 -12.04 -1.02
CA ASP A 248 -13.88 -12.20 -0.35
C ASP A 248 -13.85 -11.80 1.14
N TRP A 249 -13.02 -10.82 1.48
CA TRP A 249 -12.89 -10.32 2.85
C TRP A 249 -12.84 -8.78 2.89
N ASP A 250 -13.18 -8.25 4.05
CA ASP A 250 -13.13 -6.83 4.40
C ASP A 250 -12.88 -6.70 5.91
N HIS A 251 -12.89 -5.46 6.43
CA HIS A 251 -12.62 -5.18 7.83
C HIS A 251 -13.87 -5.04 8.69
N TRP A 252 -15.09 -5.30 8.17
CA TRP A 252 -16.32 -5.06 8.91
C TRP A 252 -16.38 -5.85 10.20
N ASN A 253 -16.12 -7.16 10.15
CA ASN A 253 -16.14 -8.01 11.34
C ASN A 253 -15.05 -7.59 12.34
N THR A 254 -13.83 -7.29 11.85
CA THR A 254 -12.73 -6.81 12.70
C THR A 254 -13.10 -5.51 13.41
N LEU A 255 -13.71 -4.56 12.71
CA LEU A 255 -14.15 -3.30 13.30
C LEU A 255 -15.32 -3.51 14.28
N ASN A 256 -16.29 -4.34 13.92
CA ASN A 256 -17.44 -4.59 14.77
C ASN A 256 -17.02 -5.28 16.08
N GLU A 257 -16.14 -6.28 16.04
CA GLU A 257 -15.55 -6.89 17.22
C GLU A 257 -14.75 -5.88 18.05
N TYR A 258 -14.00 -5.00 17.38
CA TYR A 258 -13.20 -3.98 18.03
C TYR A 258 -14.03 -2.93 18.79
N TYR A 259 -15.28 -2.70 18.39
CA TYR A 259 -16.24 -1.82 19.05
C TYR A 259 -17.35 -2.58 19.80
N ASP A 260 -17.02 -3.75 20.36
CA ASP A 260 -17.91 -4.58 21.20
C ASP A 260 -19.26 -4.94 20.55
N GLY A 261 -19.33 -5.01 19.22
CA GLY A 261 -20.57 -5.29 18.48
C GLY A 261 -21.60 -4.16 18.54
N LYS A 262 -21.25 -2.99 19.08
CA LYS A 262 -22.15 -1.82 19.20
C LYS A 262 -22.25 -1.02 17.90
N GLY A 263 -21.55 -1.47 16.86
CA GLY A 263 -21.37 -0.76 15.61
C GLY A 263 -20.31 0.34 15.71
N ILE A 264 -19.82 0.75 14.55
CA ILE A 264 -18.83 1.82 14.42
C ILE A 264 -19.53 3.17 14.70
N PRO A 265 -18.98 4.06 15.54
CA PRO A 265 -19.70 5.24 16.04
C PRO A 265 -19.48 6.53 15.23
N ALA A 266 -18.45 6.59 14.39
CA ALA A 266 -18.04 7.75 13.60
C ALA A 266 -17.35 7.26 12.32
N PRO A 267 -17.09 8.12 11.31
CA PRO A 267 -16.30 7.74 10.14
C PRO A 267 -14.94 7.14 10.51
N VAL A 268 -14.57 6.03 9.88
CA VAL A 268 -13.31 5.31 10.18
C VAL A 268 -12.37 5.33 8.99
N ILE A 269 -11.14 5.75 9.22
CA ILE A 269 -10.05 5.82 8.26
C ILE A 269 -8.98 4.80 8.66
N SER A 270 -8.47 4.05 7.69
CA SER A 270 -7.34 3.14 7.94
C SER A 270 -6.05 3.94 8.19
N HIS A 271 -5.42 3.67 9.33
CA HIS A 271 -4.14 4.27 9.74
C HIS A 271 -2.98 3.56 9.05
N GLU A 272 -2.21 4.32 8.27
CA GLU A 272 -0.93 3.87 7.72
C GLU A 272 -1.08 2.53 6.99
N LEU A 273 -1.98 2.49 6.02
CA LEU A 273 -2.22 1.33 5.16
C LEU A 273 -0.98 1.08 4.27
N GLY A 274 -0.73 -0.19 3.91
CA GLY A 274 0.45 -0.58 3.15
C GLY A 274 1.67 -0.77 4.07
N GLN A 275 2.84 -0.30 3.64
CA GLN A 275 4.17 -0.45 4.28
C GLN A 275 4.98 -1.69 3.85
N TRP A 276 4.71 -2.25 2.67
CA TRP A 276 5.48 -3.37 2.13
C TRP A 276 6.79 -2.88 1.51
N CYS A 277 7.92 -3.18 2.14
CA CYS A 277 9.23 -2.72 1.69
C CYS A 277 9.57 -3.26 0.28
N THR A 278 10.07 -2.36 -0.54
CA THR A 278 10.71 -2.61 -1.83
C THR A 278 12.22 -2.58 -1.67
N TYR A 279 12.96 -3.21 -2.57
CA TYR A 279 14.42 -3.14 -2.54
C TYR A 279 14.88 -1.69 -2.81
N PRO A 280 15.93 -1.18 -2.13
CA PRO A 280 16.39 0.20 -2.30
C PRO A 280 16.77 0.55 -3.75
N ASP A 281 16.31 1.71 -4.23
CA ASP A 281 16.62 2.19 -5.57
C ASP A 281 17.91 3.03 -5.58
N PHE A 282 19.04 2.40 -5.88
CA PHE A 282 20.34 3.08 -5.90
C PHE A 282 20.48 4.15 -7.00
N ARG A 283 19.57 4.22 -7.97
CA ARG A 283 19.53 5.30 -8.97
C ARG A 283 19.19 6.66 -8.33
N GLU A 284 18.67 6.64 -7.11
CA GLU A 284 18.31 7.83 -6.35
C GLU A 284 19.52 8.52 -5.69
N ILE A 285 20.64 7.80 -5.49
CA ILE A 285 21.80 8.29 -4.72
C ILE A 285 22.28 9.66 -5.22
N ASP A 286 22.42 9.82 -6.54
CA ASP A 286 22.93 11.05 -7.17
C ASP A 286 21.96 12.25 -7.05
N LYS A 287 20.71 12.02 -6.62
CA LYS A 287 19.70 13.08 -6.43
C LYS A 287 19.81 13.75 -5.06
N TYR A 288 20.55 13.17 -4.12
CA TYR A 288 20.81 13.77 -2.80
C TYR A 288 21.89 14.85 -2.90
N THR A 289 21.58 15.95 -3.59
CA THR A 289 22.52 17.05 -3.85
C THR A 289 22.46 18.17 -2.80
N GLY A 290 21.60 18.04 -1.79
CA GLY A 290 21.34 19.08 -0.79
C GLY A 290 21.86 18.73 0.61
N VAL A 291 21.03 18.97 1.63
CA VAL A 291 21.41 18.82 3.04
C VAL A 291 21.64 17.37 3.44
N PHE A 292 20.79 16.44 2.97
CA PHE A 292 20.91 15.02 3.29
C PHE A 292 21.78 14.28 2.27
N ARG A 293 22.35 13.14 2.71
CA ARG A 293 23.10 12.19 1.87
C ARG A 293 22.53 10.79 2.05
N ALA A 294 22.44 10.02 0.97
CA ALA A 294 21.97 8.62 0.99
C ALA A 294 23.08 7.63 1.36
N GLU A 295 23.75 7.84 2.50
CA GLU A 295 24.90 7.03 2.91
C GLU A 295 24.56 5.56 3.17
N ASN A 296 23.37 5.31 3.72
CA ASN A 296 22.78 3.99 3.84
C ASN A 296 22.70 3.26 2.48
N PHE A 297 22.28 3.95 1.41
CA PHE A 297 22.17 3.36 0.08
C PHE A 297 23.54 3.04 -0.52
N ASN A 298 24.56 3.87 -0.26
CA ASN A 298 25.94 3.52 -0.63
C ASN A 298 26.39 2.22 0.05
N ILE A 299 26.15 2.07 1.35
CA ILE A 299 26.50 0.86 2.11
C ILE A 299 25.76 -0.36 1.55
N PHE A 300 24.46 -0.24 1.28
CA PHE A 300 23.67 -1.35 0.73
C PHE A 300 24.14 -1.73 -0.68
N LYS A 301 24.47 -0.75 -1.52
CA LYS A 301 25.01 -0.97 -2.86
C LYS A 301 26.36 -1.68 -2.82
N GLU A 302 27.30 -1.19 -2.01
CA GLU A 302 28.61 -1.82 -1.83
C GLU A 302 28.47 -3.25 -1.31
N SER A 303 27.59 -3.48 -0.32
CA SER A 303 27.29 -4.82 0.20
C SER A 303 26.72 -5.75 -0.88
N LEU A 304 25.83 -5.24 -1.74
CA LEU A 304 25.25 -6.02 -2.84
C LEU A 304 26.30 -6.39 -3.89
N GLU A 305 27.19 -5.46 -4.23
CA GLU A 305 28.31 -5.68 -5.15
C GLU A 305 29.32 -6.69 -4.59
N GLN A 306 29.66 -6.59 -3.30
CA GLN A 306 30.51 -7.57 -2.60
C GLN A 306 29.90 -8.98 -2.59
N ASN A 307 28.58 -9.08 -2.59
CA ASN A 307 27.85 -10.34 -2.71
C ASN A 307 27.55 -10.73 -4.17
N HIS A 308 28.18 -10.08 -5.16
CA HIS A 308 28.12 -10.41 -6.59
C HIS A 308 26.73 -10.29 -7.24
N MET A 309 25.90 -9.37 -6.74
CA MET A 309 24.54 -9.12 -7.24
C MET A 309 24.29 -7.67 -7.66
N GLY A 310 25.34 -6.84 -7.80
CA GLY A 310 25.21 -5.43 -8.19
C GLY A 310 24.51 -5.24 -9.55
N ASP A 311 24.67 -6.20 -10.45
CA ASP A 311 23.98 -6.28 -11.75
C ASP A 311 22.47 -6.53 -11.63
N GLN A 312 22.01 -7.12 -10.53
CA GLN A 312 20.59 -7.43 -10.29
C GLN A 312 19.84 -6.33 -9.52
N ALA A 313 20.51 -5.23 -9.15
CA ALA A 313 19.92 -4.20 -8.28
C ALA A 313 18.61 -3.62 -8.86
N ALA A 314 18.59 -3.29 -10.16
CA ALA A 314 17.39 -2.78 -10.82
C ALA A 314 16.26 -3.83 -10.88
N ASP A 315 16.61 -5.10 -11.13
CA ASP A 315 15.66 -6.20 -11.15
C ASP A 315 15.05 -6.45 -9.76
N PHE A 316 15.85 -6.31 -8.69
CA PHE A 316 15.35 -6.43 -7.32
C PHE A 316 14.37 -5.31 -6.97
N VAL A 317 14.66 -4.06 -7.37
CA VAL A 317 13.72 -2.93 -7.20
C VAL A 317 12.40 -3.23 -7.91
N LEU A 318 12.45 -3.65 -9.17
CA LEU A 318 11.25 -3.94 -9.95
C LEU A 318 10.47 -5.14 -9.40
N ALA A 319 11.14 -6.25 -9.09
CA ALA A 319 10.47 -7.47 -8.68
C ALA A 319 9.84 -7.34 -7.28
N SER A 320 10.58 -6.79 -6.31
CA SER A 320 10.01 -6.50 -4.98
C SER A 320 8.92 -5.43 -5.05
N GLY A 321 9.10 -4.39 -5.87
CA GLY A 321 8.14 -3.31 -6.01
C GLY A 321 6.84 -3.70 -6.72
N LYS A 322 6.88 -4.62 -7.70
CA LYS A 322 5.68 -5.20 -8.31
C LYS A 322 4.85 -5.98 -7.30
N LEU A 323 5.51 -6.77 -6.46
CA LEU A 323 4.85 -7.46 -5.34
C LEU A 323 4.27 -6.45 -4.35
N SER A 324 5.01 -5.42 -3.92
CA SER A 324 4.45 -4.39 -3.04
C SER A 324 3.23 -3.69 -3.65
N ALA A 325 3.27 -3.31 -4.93
CA ALA A 325 2.12 -2.70 -5.59
C ALA A 325 0.88 -3.62 -5.61
N LEU A 326 1.08 -4.92 -5.83
CA LEU A 326 0.02 -5.94 -5.74
C LEU A 326 -0.60 -5.99 -4.32
N LEU A 327 0.22 -5.93 -3.28
CA LEU A 327 -0.24 -5.96 -1.88
C LEU A 327 -0.97 -4.67 -1.49
N TYR A 328 -0.46 -3.50 -1.89
CA TYR A 328 -1.14 -2.20 -1.69
C TYR A 328 -2.52 -2.22 -2.33
N ARG A 329 -2.62 -2.68 -3.57
CA ARG A 329 -3.89 -2.84 -4.27
C ARG A 329 -4.85 -3.74 -3.49
N HIS A 330 -4.37 -4.89 -3.04
CA HIS A 330 -5.19 -5.86 -2.32
C HIS A 330 -5.78 -5.28 -1.03
N GLU A 331 -4.97 -4.53 -0.26
CA GLU A 331 -5.42 -3.81 0.93
C GLU A 331 -6.36 -2.63 0.64
N MET A 332 -6.07 -1.80 -0.37
CA MET A 332 -6.94 -0.67 -0.70
C MET A 332 -8.35 -1.16 -1.09
N GLU A 333 -8.44 -2.21 -1.91
CA GLU A 333 -9.71 -2.81 -2.28
C GLU A 333 -10.48 -3.37 -1.06
N SER A 334 -9.81 -3.94 -0.04
CA SER A 334 -10.50 -4.39 1.18
C SER A 334 -11.08 -3.23 1.99
N VAL A 335 -10.43 -2.07 1.98
CA VAL A 335 -10.95 -0.84 2.60
C VAL A 335 -12.19 -0.33 1.85
N TYR A 336 -12.18 -0.31 0.50
CA TYR A 336 -13.38 0.05 -0.27
C TYR A 336 -14.56 -0.90 -0.05
N ARG A 337 -14.28 -2.21 0.15
CA ARG A 337 -15.29 -3.21 0.51
C ARG A 337 -15.85 -3.03 1.93
N THR A 338 -15.12 -2.33 2.81
CA THR A 338 -15.50 -2.18 4.21
C THR A 338 -16.60 -1.14 4.38
N ARG A 339 -17.79 -1.58 4.78
CA ARG A 339 -18.91 -0.70 5.08
C ARG A 339 -18.53 0.34 6.14
N SER A 340 -18.96 1.59 5.94
CA SER A 340 -18.68 2.74 6.81
C SER A 340 -17.19 3.15 6.91
N SER A 341 -16.33 2.64 6.02
CA SER A 341 -14.99 3.22 5.86
C SER A 341 -15.08 4.61 5.21
N GLY A 342 -14.39 5.57 5.81
CA GLY A 342 -14.16 6.91 5.28
C GLY A 342 -12.87 7.04 4.46
N GLY A 343 -12.09 5.96 4.31
CA GLY A 343 -10.86 5.97 3.52
C GLY A 343 -9.66 5.30 4.18
N PHE A 344 -8.48 5.63 3.67
CA PHE A 344 -7.18 5.17 4.17
C PHE A 344 -6.13 6.27 4.08
N GLN A 345 -5.10 6.15 4.90
CA GLN A 345 -3.88 6.95 4.83
C GLN A 345 -2.71 6.01 4.59
N LEU A 346 -2.09 6.04 3.41
CA LEU A 346 -0.90 5.24 3.14
C LEU A 346 0.26 5.72 4.02
N LEU A 347 1.04 4.79 4.57
CA LEU A 347 2.41 5.09 5.02
C LEU A 347 3.39 4.43 4.05
N GLN A 348 3.88 5.14 3.05
CA GLN A 348 3.25 6.30 2.42
C GLN A 348 3.38 6.10 0.90
N LEU A 349 2.89 7.03 0.08
CA LEU A 349 3.02 6.86 -1.38
C LEU A 349 4.49 6.93 -1.84
N HIS A 350 5.34 7.68 -1.13
CA HIS A 350 6.78 7.81 -1.35
C HIS A 350 7.65 7.09 -0.30
N ASP A 351 8.94 6.88 -0.59
CA ASP A 351 9.85 6.25 0.38
C ASP A 351 10.10 7.15 1.60
N PHE A 352 10.18 6.55 2.79
CA PHE A 352 10.46 7.25 4.05
C PHE A 352 11.93 7.03 4.45
N PRO A 353 12.79 8.06 4.43
CA PRO A 353 14.22 7.90 4.73
C PRO A 353 14.49 7.80 6.24
N GLY A 354 13.55 8.24 7.09
CA GLY A 354 13.68 8.24 8.54
C GLY A 354 13.70 6.84 9.16
N GLN A 355 14.03 6.78 10.45
CA GLN A 355 13.93 5.54 11.25
C GLN A 355 14.65 4.32 10.64
N GLY A 356 15.88 4.51 10.20
CA GLY A 356 16.68 3.44 9.60
C GLY A 356 16.26 3.09 8.17
N THR A 357 15.45 3.92 7.52
CA THR A 357 15.02 3.82 6.13
C THR A 357 13.99 2.73 5.86
N ALA A 358 12.85 3.19 5.35
CA ALA A 358 11.69 2.40 4.98
C ALA A 358 11.39 2.62 3.49
N PRO A 359 11.94 1.78 2.59
CA PRO A 359 11.70 1.86 1.15
C PRO A 359 10.33 1.30 0.76
N ILE A 360 9.26 1.82 1.37
CA ILE A 360 7.87 1.35 1.26
C ILE A 360 7.07 2.03 0.13
N GLY A 361 7.63 3.08 -0.47
CA GLY A 361 6.94 3.92 -1.44
C GLY A 361 6.86 3.29 -2.82
N ILE A 362 5.72 3.55 -3.48
CA ILE A 362 5.57 3.38 -4.93
C ILE A 362 6.42 4.42 -5.67
N LEU A 363 6.55 5.60 -5.06
CA LEU A 363 7.44 6.69 -5.47
C LEU A 363 8.70 6.71 -4.60
N ASN A 364 9.77 7.30 -5.10
CA ASN A 364 10.94 7.61 -4.27
C ASN A 364 10.66 8.82 -3.35
N VAL A 365 11.58 9.16 -2.44
CA VAL A 365 11.40 10.31 -1.51
C VAL A 365 11.17 11.65 -2.23
N PHE A 366 11.66 11.78 -3.46
CA PHE A 366 11.48 12.96 -4.32
C PHE A 366 10.12 12.97 -5.04
N ARG A 367 9.26 11.98 -4.76
CA ARG A 367 7.91 11.77 -5.32
C ARG A 367 7.93 11.49 -6.82
N GLU A 368 9.00 10.83 -7.28
CA GLU A 368 9.17 10.39 -8.66
C GLU A 368 8.92 8.89 -8.77
N SER A 369 8.46 8.43 -9.94
CA SER A 369 8.19 7.02 -10.16
C SER A 369 9.47 6.18 -10.12
N LYS A 370 9.43 5.07 -9.38
CA LYS A 370 10.46 4.02 -9.37
C LYS A 370 10.34 3.04 -10.55
N GLY A 371 9.28 3.18 -11.36
CA GLY A 371 8.96 2.28 -12.47
C GLY A 371 8.16 1.04 -12.09
N LEU A 372 7.63 0.98 -10.86
CA LEU A 372 6.94 -0.19 -10.32
C LEU A 372 5.53 -0.37 -10.90
N ILE A 373 4.78 0.73 -10.97
CA ILE A 373 3.40 0.79 -11.46
C ILE A 373 3.11 2.21 -11.94
N THR A 374 2.32 2.33 -13.01
CA THR A 374 1.90 3.64 -13.53
C THR A 374 0.79 4.22 -12.65
N GLY A 375 0.64 5.56 -12.65
CA GLY A 375 -0.48 6.19 -11.95
C GLY A 375 -1.85 5.72 -12.48
N GLU A 376 -1.98 5.47 -13.78
CA GLU A 376 -3.21 4.93 -14.38
C GLU A 376 -3.56 3.54 -13.85
N GLU A 377 -2.58 2.64 -13.79
CA GLU A 377 -2.77 1.28 -13.27
C GLU A 377 -3.07 1.29 -11.76
N PHE A 378 -2.35 2.11 -10.98
CA PHE A 378 -2.58 2.26 -9.54
C PHE A 378 -3.99 2.79 -9.24
N ARG A 379 -4.49 3.73 -10.05
CA ARG A 379 -5.84 4.29 -9.91
C ARG A 379 -6.96 3.28 -10.09
N ARG A 380 -6.73 2.12 -10.73
CA ARG A 380 -7.74 1.06 -10.83
C ARG A 380 -8.20 0.54 -9.45
N SER A 381 -7.37 0.71 -8.42
CA SER A 381 -7.67 0.39 -7.01
C SER A 381 -7.63 1.61 -6.07
N CYS A 382 -7.41 2.81 -6.59
CA CYS A 382 -7.28 4.04 -5.82
C CYS A 382 -7.86 5.21 -6.63
N SER A 383 -9.19 5.36 -6.65
CA SER A 383 -9.85 6.42 -7.40
C SER A 383 -11.21 6.80 -6.80
N ASP A 384 -11.86 7.79 -7.38
CA ASP A 384 -13.20 8.21 -7.00
C ASP A 384 -14.27 7.15 -7.30
N ALA A 385 -13.98 6.19 -8.17
CA ALA A 385 -14.83 5.05 -8.50
C ALA A 385 -13.98 3.80 -8.71
N VAL A 386 -14.37 2.69 -8.10
CA VAL A 386 -13.60 1.44 -8.11
C VAL A 386 -14.52 0.25 -8.37
N ALA A 387 -14.18 -0.55 -9.37
CA ALA A 387 -14.75 -1.88 -9.57
C ALA A 387 -14.04 -2.89 -8.66
N LEU A 388 -14.83 -3.70 -7.96
CA LEU A 388 -14.38 -4.67 -7.00
C LEU A 388 -14.87 -6.06 -7.41
N LEU A 389 -14.12 -7.08 -7.03
CA LEU A 389 -14.49 -8.47 -7.22
C LEU A 389 -14.17 -9.21 -5.93
N ARG A 390 -15.10 -10.07 -5.48
CA ARG A 390 -14.92 -10.99 -4.36
C ARG A 390 -14.81 -12.42 -4.89
N PHE A 391 -13.79 -13.15 -4.45
CA PHE A 391 -13.60 -14.58 -4.70
C PHE A 391 -12.65 -15.15 -3.65
N ASP A 392 -12.76 -16.44 -3.37
CA ASP A 392 -12.14 -17.10 -2.21
C ASP A 392 -10.65 -17.43 -2.39
N LYS A 393 -10.19 -17.70 -3.62
CA LYS A 393 -8.80 -18.11 -3.88
C LYS A 393 -8.26 -17.71 -5.24
N ARG A 394 -6.92 -17.68 -5.34
CA ARG A 394 -6.18 -17.23 -6.53
C ARG A 394 -5.83 -18.35 -7.51
N THR A 395 -5.76 -19.59 -7.04
CA THR A 395 -5.32 -20.75 -7.83
C THR A 395 -6.43 -21.80 -7.92
N TRP A 396 -6.71 -22.25 -9.13
CA TRP A 396 -7.85 -23.10 -9.48
C TRP A 396 -7.38 -24.30 -10.30
N LYS A 397 -8.02 -25.45 -10.11
CA LYS A 397 -7.96 -26.57 -11.06
C LYS A 397 -8.93 -26.29 -12.21
N ASN A 398 -8.62 -26.77 -13.40
CA ASN A 398 -9.52 -26.63 -14.56
C ASN A 398 -10.80 -27.47 -14.45
N THR A 399 -10.90 -28.35 -13.45
CA THR A 399 -12.11 -29.10 -13.11
C THR A 399 -13.04 -28.32 -12.18
N GLU A 400 -12.63 -27.11 -11.76
CA GLU A 400 -13.42 -26.25 -10.88
C GLU A 400 -14.21 -25.21 -11.66
N THR A 401 -15.23 -24.66 -11.01
CA THR A 401 -15.96 -23.49 -11.47
C THR A 401 -15.44 -22.27 -10.73
N PHE A 402 -14.90 -21.29 -11.45
CA PHE A 402 -14.61 -19.98 -10.89
C PHE A 402 -15.92 -19.32 -10.45
N LYS A 403 -15.96 -18.84 -9.20
CA LYS A 403 -17.08 -18.08 -8.64
C LYS A 403 -16.58 -16.77 -8.06
N GLY A 404 -17.24 -15.68 -8.43
CA GLY A 404 -17.00 -14.40 -7.78
C GLY A 404 -18.18 -13.45 -7.89
N THR A 405 -18.25 -12.49 -6.98
CA THR A 405 -19.29 -11.45 -6.95
C THR A 405 -18.65 -10.12 -7.32
N ALA A 406 -19.13 -9.51 -8.39
CA ALA A 406 -18.70 -8.19 -8.85
C ALA A 406 -19.43 -7.11 -8.06
N GLU A 407 -18.69 -6.12 -7.56
CA GLU A 407 -19.21 -5.00 -6.80
C GLU A 407 -18.67 -3.68 -7.38
N PHE A 408 -19.33 -2.58 -7.10
CA PHE A 408 -18.91 -1.25 -7.53
C PHE A 408 -19.26 -0.20 -6.49
N ILE A 409 -18.38 0.77 -6.32
CA ILE A 409 -18.58 1.92 -5.45
C ILE A 409 -17.99 3.17 -6.10
N HIS A 410 -18.64 4.32 -5.91
CA HIS A 410 -18.12 5.61 -6.32
C HIS A 410 -18.45 6.73 -5.35
N TYR A 411 -17.69 7.82 -5.42
CA TYR A 411 -17.78 9.03 -4.61
C TYR A 411 -17.97 10.29 -5.47
N ARG A 412 -18.29 10.11 -6.76
CA ARG A 412 -18.68 11.18 -7.69
C ARG A 412 -19.96 11.89 -7.23
N LYS A 413 -20.09 13.19 -7.55
CA LYS A 413 -21.19 14.07 -7.10
C LYS A 413 -22.60 13.60 -7.45
N GLN A 414 -22.77 12.91 -8.57
CA GLN A 414 -24.08 12.45 -9.04
C GLN A 414 -24.16 10.92 -8.93
N ALA A 415 -25.32 10.44 -8.49
CA ALA A 415 -25.66 9.03 -8.58
C ALA A 415 -25.61 8.58 -10.05
N ILE A 416 -25.16 7.35 -10.26
CA ILE A 416 -25.09 6.76 -11.59
C ILE A 416 -26.35 5.91 -11.79
N ASN A 417 -27.29 6.44 -12.56
CA ASN A 417 -28.50 5.70 -12.91
C ASN A 417 -28.22 4.72 -14.05
N ASN A 418 -28.73 3.50 -13.95
CA ASN A 418 -28.65 2.47 -14.99
C ASN A 418 -27.20 2.20 -15.45
N ALA A 419 -26.29 2.01 -14.49
CA ALA A 419 -24.89 1.71 -14.72
C ALA A 419 -24.74 0.41 -15.52
N LYS A 420 -24.08 0.47 -16.67
CA LYS A 420 -23.86 -0.70 -17.53
C LYS A 420 -22.48 -1.28 -17.26
N SER A 421 -22.41 -2.55 -16.93
CA SER A 421 -21.14 -3.20 -16.62
C SER A 421 -20.98 -4.52 -17.37
N LYS A 422 -19.74 -4.83 -17.69
CA LYS A 422 -19.35 -6.05 -18.39
C LYS A 422 -18.13 -6.67 -17.73
N TRP A 423 -17.98 -7.97 -17.91
CA TRP A 423 -16.84 -8.73 -17.42
C TRP A 423 -16.26 -9.65 -18.49
N SER A 424 -14.99 -10.00 -18.33
CA SER A 424 -14.30 -10.96 -19.20
C SER A 424 -13.24 -11.73 -18.43
N ILE A 425 -13.03 -12.99 -18.80
CA ILE A 425 -11.92 -13.81 -18.37
C ILE A 425 -11.08 -14.15 -19.61
N THR A 426 -9.81 -13.75 -19.61
CA THR A 426 -8.90 -13.94 -20.75
C THR A 426 -7.58 -14.56 -20.33
N THR A 427 -6.94 -15.33 -21.20
CA THR A 427 -5.54 -15.77 -21.03
C THR A 427 -4.56 -14.64 -21.37
N ASP A 428 -3.28 -14.77 -20.99
CA ASP A 428 -2.20 -13.86 -21.43
C ASP A 428 -2.09 -13.70 -22.96
N ALA A 429 -2.43 -14.74 -23.73
CA ALA A 429 -2.45 -14.70 -25.19
C ALA A 429 -3.66 -13.94 -25.77
N GLY A 430 -4.51 -13.35 -24.94
CA GLY A 430 -5.73 -12.65 -25.34
C GLY A 430 -6.91 -13.56 -25.70
N LYS A 431 -6.78 -14.89 -25.57
CA LYS A 431 -7.90 -15.81 -25.78
C LYS A 431 -8.97 -15.57 -24.71
N SER A 432 -10.20 -15.31 -25.15
CA SER A 432 -11.37 -15.26 -24.26
C SER A 432 -11.74 -16.67 -23.78
N ILE A 433 -11.89 -16.82 -22.47
CA ILE A 433 -12.43 -18.01 -21.81
C ILE A 433 -13.94 -17.84 -21.60
N ALA A 434 -14.33 -16.68 -21.10
CA ALA A 434 -15.73 -16.31 -20.92
C ALA A 434 -15.87 -14.79 -20.88
N SER A 435 -17.07 -14.30 -21.13
CA SER A 435 -17.43 -12.89 -20.93
C SER A 435 -18.93 -12.76 -20.73
N GLY A 436 -19.35 -11.64 -20.15
CA GLY A 436 -20.75 -11.35 -19.92
C GLY A 436 -21.00 -9.88 -19.67
N VAL A 437 -22.28 -9.55 -19.61
CA VAL A 437 -22.80 -8.23 -19.25
C VAL A 437 -23.72 -8.44 -18.05
N PHE A 438 -23.62 -7.56 -17.07
CA PHE A 438 -24.52 -7.56 -15.92
C PHE A 438 -25.79 -6.77 -16.25
N ASP A 439 -26.88 -7.07 -15.56
CA ASP A 439 -28.06 -6.22 -15.62
C ASP A 439 -27.72 -4.82 -15.12
N PRO A 440 -28.25 -3.76 -15.76
CA PRO A 440 -27.98 -2.41 -15.28
C PRO A 440 -28.49 -2.18 -13.86
N VAL A 441 -27.69 -1.47 -13.06
CA VAL A 441 -28.03 -1.14 -11.66
C VAL A 441 -27.89 0.35 -11.41
N ASP A 442 -28.74 0.90 -10.54
CA ASP A 442 -28.55 2.25 -10.02
C ASP A 442 -27.48 2.21 -8.92
N VAL A 443 -26.54 3.15 -8.97
CA VAL A 443 -25.44 3.25 -8.02
C VAL A 443 -25.53 4.60 -7.31
N PRO A 444 -25.97 4.62 -6.04
CA PRO A 444 -25.96 5.83 -5.23
C PRO A 444 -24.52 6.30 -4.91
N ASN A 445 -24.38 7.58 -4.58
CA ASN A 445 -23.12 8.12 -4.08
C ASN A 445 -22.70 7.40 -2.78
N ALA A 446 -21.43 7.03 -2.71
CA ALA A 446 -20.78 6.40 -1.56
C ALA A 446 -21.36 5.03 -1.14
N GLU A 447 -22.17 4.37 -1.95
CA GLU A 447 -22.72 3.05 -1.65
C GLU A 447 -22.04 1.94 -2.46
N LEU A 448 -21.71 0.84 -1.77
CA LEU A 448 -21.21 -0.38 -2.41
C LEU A 448 -22.41 -1.17 -2.92
N VAL A 449 -22.48 -1.37 -4.23
CA VAL A 449 -23.55 -2.14 -4.88
C VAL A 449 -23.00 -3.41 -5.51
N SER A 450 -23.80 -4.48 -5.50
CA SER A 450 -23.50 -5.67 -6.30
C SER A 450 -23.89 -5.41 -7.76
N LEU A 451 -22.95 -5.71 -8.66
CA LEU A 451 -23.21 -5.74 -10.10
C LEU A 451 -23.78 -7.11 -10.53
N GLY A 452 -23.46 -8.17 -9.78
CA GLY A 452 -23.90 -9.54 -10.04
C GLY A 452 -22.80 -10.57 -9.87
N ASP A 453 -23.18 -11.84 -10.01
CA ASP A 453 -22.27 -12.97 -9.85
C ASP A 453 -21.68 -13.44 -11.18
N ILE A 454 -20.42 -13.87 -11.13
CA ILE A 454 -19.69 -14.53 -12.21
C ILE A 454 -19.53 -16.00 -11.83
N SER A 455 -19.99 -16.90 -12.69
CA SER A 455 -19.81 -18.35 -12.53
C SER A 455 -19.36 -18.95 -13.84
N VAL A 456 -18.11 -19.41 -13.92
CA VAL A 456 -17.48 -19.89 -15.15
C VAL A 456 -16.83 -21.25 -14.93
N ASP A 457 -17.24 -22.24 -15.70
CA ASP A 457 -16.56 -23.53 -15.76
C ASP A 457 -15.17 -23.37 -16.39
N LEU A 458 -14.12 -23.81 -15.70
CA LEU A 458 -12.74 -23.65 -16.18
C LEU A 458 -12.29 -24.81 -17.07
N GLY A 459 -13.18 -25.71 -17.46
CA GLY A 459 -12.89 -26.90 -18.25
C GLY A 459 -12.26 -26.59 -19.60
N GLU A 460 -12.47 -25.41 -20.18
CA GLU A 460 -11.82 -24.99 -21.43
C GLU A 460 -10.31 -24.72 -21.28
N VAL A 461 -9.82 -24.52 -20.05
CA VAL A 461 -8.41 -24.29 -19.76
C VAL A 461 -7.67 -25.62 -19.75
N LYS A 462 -7.08 -25.96 -20.90
CA LYS A 462 -6.36 -27.25 -21.10
C LYS A 462 -4.86 -27.17 -20.84
N LYS A 463 -4.31 -25.98 -20.63
CA LYS A 463 -2.90 -25.73 -20.34
C LYS A 463 -2.79 -24.84 -19.12
N ALA A 464 -1.74 -25.02 -18.32
CA ALA A 464 -1.47 -24.15 -17.19
C ALA A 464 -1.44 -22.69 -17.67
N SER A 465 -2.33 -21.85 -17.13
CA SER A 465 -2.55 -20.49 -17.63
C SER A 465 -2.75 -19.51 -16.49
N ARG A 466 -2.14 -18.33 -16.61
CA ARG A 466 -2.62 -17.12 -15.92
C ARG A 466 -3.85 -16.63 -16.69
N LEU A 467 -4.91 -16.35 -15.95
CA LEU A 467 -6.14 -15.74 -16.45
C LEU A 467 -6.31 -14.37 -15.80
N THR A 468 -6.79 -13.41 -16.58
CA THR A 468 -7.15 -12.08 -16.11
C THR A 468 -8.67 -11.98 -16.10
N VAL A 469 -9.26 -11.75 -14.93
CA VAL A 469 -10.68 -11.44 -14.75
C VAL A 469 -10.82 -9.93 -14.74
N SER A 470 -11.49 -9.33 -15.71
CA SER A 470 -11.67 -7.88 -15.80
C SER A 470 -13.15 -7.51 -15.63
N ILE A 471 -13.40 -6.40 -14.93
CA ILE A 471 -14.71 -5.74 -14.86
C ILE A 471 -14.54 -4.35 -15.46
N THR A 472 -15.51 -3.93 -16.27
CA THR A 472 -15.62 -2.55 -16.75
C THR A 472 -17.02 -2.02 -16.48
N VAL A 473 -17.13 -0.87 -15.84
CA VAL A 473 -18.38 -0.17 -15.52
C VAL A 473 -18.43 1.12 -16.32
N ASN A 474 -19.54 1.37 -17.01
CA ASN A 474 -19.82 2.52 -17.89
C ASN A 474 -18.78 2.85 -18.98
N GLY A 475 -17.79 1.97 -19.17
CA GLY A 475 -16.74 2.14 -20.18
C GLY A 475 -15.55 2.98 -19.72
N ASP A 476 -15.62 3.61 -18.54
CA ASP A 476 -14.58 4.50 -18.00
C ASP A 476 -13.88 3.95 -16.75
N VAL A 477 -14.54 3.06 -15.99
CA VAL A 477 -13.92 2.43 -14.81
C VAL A 477 -13.62 0.96 -15.10
N THR A 478 -12.35 0.58 -15.01
CA THR A 478 -11.90 -0.80 -15.21
C THR A 478 -10.99 -1.24 -14.07
N ASN A 479 -11.20 -2.47 -13.61
CA ASN A 479 -10.28 -3.16 -12.71
C ASN A 479 -10.16 -4.64 -13.12
N ASP A 480 -9.05 -5.29 -12.77
CA ASP A 480 -8.72 -6.63 -13.27
C ASP A 480 -7.88 -7.46 -12.30
N TRP A 481 -8.14 -8.75 -12.16
CA TRP A 481 -7.45 -9.62 -11.20
C TRP A 481 -6.84 -10.82 -11.90
N ASN A 482 -5.58 -11.10 -11.58
CA ASN A 482 -4.95 -12.35 -11.97
C ASN A 482 -5.45 -13.51 -11.09
N ILE A 483 -5.82 -14.60 -11.75
CA ILE A 483 -6.02 -15.93 -11.18
C ILE A 483 -5.23 -16.95 -12.01
N TRP A 484 -4.88 -18.08 -11.43
CA TRP A 484 -4.16 -19.15 -12.12
C TRP A 484 -5.05 -20.35 -12.23
N CYS A 485 -5.15 -20.91 -13.43
CA CYS A 485 -5.89 -22.13 -13.67
C CYS A 485 -4.93 -23.20 -14.21
N TYR A 486 -4.88 -24.32 -13.50
CA TYR A 486 -3.99 -25.43 -13.78
C TYR A 486 -4.79 -26.67 -14.19
N PRO A 487 -4.40 -27.35 -15.28
CA PRO A 487 -5.01 -28.61 -15.63
C PRO A 487 -4.70 -29.67 -14.56
N GLU A 488 -5.50 -30.73 -14.53
CA GLU A 488 -5.15 -31.91 -13.74
C GLU A 488 -3.73 -32.39 -14.09
N VAL A 489 -2.88 -32.43 -13.06
CA VAL A 489 -1.49 -32.86 -13.17
C VAL A 489 -1.47 -34.34 -13.52
N LYS A 490 -1.00 -34.67 -14.72
CA LYS A 490 -0.72 -36.06 -15.10
C LYS A 490 0.70 -36.38 -14.69
N GLU A 491 0.89 -37.49 -13.98
CA GLU A 491 2.23 -37.99 -13.66
C GLU A 491 3.07 -38.13 -14.94
N THR A 492 4.23 -37.49 -14.97
CA THR A 492 5.18 -37.67 -16.07
C THR A 492 5.94 -38.97 -15.87
N ALA A 493 5.77 -39.89 -16.81
CA ALA A 493 6.67 -41.03 -16.95
C ALA A 493 8.08 -40.51 -17.28
N GLY A 494 9.07 -40.85 -16.45
CA GLY A 494 10.45 -40.42 -16.63
C GLY A 494 11.40 -40.99 -15.58
N ASP A 495 12.69 -40.91 -15.86
CA ASP A 495 13.76 -41.53 -15.07
C ASP A 495 14.38 -40.55 -14.06
N VAL A 496 13.55 -39.72 -13.40
CA VAL A 496 13.99 -38.78 -12.36
C VAL A 496 13.77 -39.40 -10.99
N MET A 497 14.85 -39.60 -10.23
CA MET A 497 14.75 -39.98 -8.81
C MET A 497 14.33 -38.76 -8.00
N ILE A 498 13.21 -38.88 -7.27
CA ILE A 498 12.74 -37.84 -6.34
C ILE A 498 13.11 -38.27 -4.92
N THR A 499 13.80 -37.41 -4.19
CA THR A 499 14.20 -37.68 -2.80
C THR A 499 14.15 -36.42 -1.94
N ARG A 500 14.00 -36.60 -0.63
CA ARG A 500 14.10 -35.52 0.37
C ARG A 500 15.42 -35.55 1.15
N ASP A 501 16.19 -36.62 1.00
CA ASP A 501 17.39 -36.87 1.76
C ASP A 501 18.62 -36.86 0.83
N TRP A 502 19.62 -36.07 1.22
CA TRP A 502 20.94 -36.13 0.60
C TRP A 502 21.73 -37.29 1.22
N ASN A 503 21.51 -38.49 0.69
CA ASN A 503 22.07 -39.76 1.17
C ASN A 503 22.87 -40.48 0.07
N ASP A 504 23.44 -41.64 0.40
CA ASP A 504 24.27 -42.40 -0.54
C ASP A 504 23.48 -42.86 -1.78
N ALA A 505 22.21 -43.23 -1.64
CA ALA A 505 21.37 -43.58 -2.78
C ALA A 505 21.23 -42.44 -3.80
N ALA A 506 21.02 -41.20 -3.33
CA ALA A 506 20.96 -40.03 -4.20
C ALA A 506 22.29 -39.76 -4.90
N LYS A 507 23.41 -39.90 -4.17
CA LYS A 507 24.76 -39.71 -4.72
C LYS A 507 25.12 -40.79 -5.73
N ASP A 508 24.78 -42.04 -5.46
CA ASP A 508 25.05 -43.18 -6.34
C ASP A 508 24.28 -43.02 -7.66
N ALA A 509 22.99 -42.67 -7.60
CA ALA A 509 22.19 -42.38 -8.79
C ALA A 509 22.82 -41.25 -9.64
N LEU A 510 23.28 -40.16 -9.02
CA LEU A 510 23.98 -39.08 -9.71
C LEU A 510 25.33 -39.53 -10.29
N ASN A 511 26.10 -40.33 -9.57
CA ASN A 511 27.38 -40.85 -10.06
C ASN A 511 27.23 -41.84 -11.23
N GLU A 512 26.09 -42.54 -11.30
CA GLU A 512 25.68 -43.39 -12.41
C GLU A 512 25.14 -42.61 -13.62
N GLY A 513 24.92 -41.30 -13.49
CA GLY A 513 24.47 -40.42 -14.57
C GLY A 513 22.96 -40.15 -14.58
N GLN A 514 22.23 -40.57 -13.56
CA GLN A 514 20.79 -40.34 -13.44
C GLN A 514 20.48 -38.89 -13.08
N SER A 515 19.21 -38.49 -13.26
CA SER A 515 18.71 -37.18 -12.83
C SER A 515 18.03 -37.30 -11.46
N VAL A 516 18.33 -36.37 -10.55
CA VAL A 516 17.75 -36.34 -9.20
C VAL A 516 17.04 -35.02 -8.95
N LEU A 517 15.81 -35.09 -8.44
CA LEU A 517 15.10 -33.96 -7.83
C LEU A 517 15.20 -34.10 -6.30
N LEU A 518 15.98 -33.22 -5.69
CA LEU A 518 16.14 -33.13 -4.24
C LEU A 518 15.20 -32.06 -3.69
N MET A 519 14.29 -32.44 -2.79
CA MET A 519 13.41 -31.55 -2.03
C MET A 519 13.75 -31.60 -0.53
N PRO A 520 14.85 -30.95 -0.10
CA PRO A 520 15.40 -31.17 1.23
C PRO A 520 14.48 -30.57 2.30
N LYS A 521 14.39 -31.24 3.45
CA LYS A 521 13.71 -30.69 4.63
C LYS A 521 14.60 -29.68 5.33
N LEU A 522 14.56 -28.44 4.87
CA LEU A 522 15.30 -27.34 5.46
C LEU A 522 14.67 -26.85 6.77
N ARG A 523 15.51 -26.28 7.63
CA ARG A 523 15.13 -25.64 8.90
C ARG A 523 16.07 -24.46 9.15
N ALA A 524 15.76 -23.65 10.16
CA ALA A 524 16.62 -22.56 10.59
C ALA A 524 18.05 -23.05 10.86
N GLY A 525 19.04 -22.32 10.35
CA GLY A 525 20.45 -22.66 10.42
C GLY A 525 21.29 -21.58 9.78
N ARG A 526 22.62 -21.71 9.87
CA ARG A 526 23.56 -20.69 9.39
C ARG A 526 23.46 -20.38 7.89
N ASN A 527 23.17 -21.41 7.09
CA ASN A 527 23.14 -21.34 5.63
C ASN A 527 21.72 -21.45 5.04
N THR A 528 20.69 -21.21 5.86
CA THR A 528 19.30 -21.21 5.45
C THR A 528 18.59 -19.95 5.92
N ILE A 529 17.75 -19.38 5.07
CA ILE A 529 16.98 -18.17 5.36
C ILE A 529 15.50 -18.48 5.10
N PRO A 530 14.57 -18.08 5.99
CA PRO A 530 13.14 -18.17 5.71
C PRO A 530 12.79 -17.44 4.41
N ALA A 531 12.10 -18.12 3.50
CA ALA A 531 11.52 -17.50 2.32
C ALA A 531 10.05 -17.19 2.61
N GLN A 532 9.66 -15.93 2.45
CA GLN A 532 8.34 -15.42 2.80
C GLN A 532 7.73 -14.68 1.61
N PHE A 533 6.42 -14.86 1.43
CA PHE A 533 5.68 -14.16 0.38
C PHE A 533 5.52 -12.68 0.71
N LEU A 534 5.21 -12.33 1.97
CA LEU A 534 5.07 -10.94 2.38
C LEU A 534 6.46 -10.31 2.61
N PRO A 535 6.77 -9.16 1.97
CA PRO A 535 8.00 -8.42 2.23
C PRO A 535 8.11 -7.93 3.68
N PRO A 536 9.29 -7.45 4.11
CA PRO A 536 9.42 -6.77 5.38
C PRO A 536 8.42 -5.61 5.48
N PHE A 537 7.81 -5.46 6.65
CA PHE A 537 6.81 -4.42 6.90
C PHE A 537 7.47 -3.23 7.59
N TRP A 538 7.29 -2.05 7.01
CA TRP A 538 7.75 -0.75 7.49
C TRP A 538 9.25 -0.52 7.52
N SER A 539 9.91 -0.86 8.64
CA SER A 539 11.32 -0.55 8.86
C SER A 539 12.05 -1.62 9.66
N PRO A 540 13.27 -1.96 9.25
CA PRO A 540 14.18 -2.86 9.98
C PRO A 540 14.43 -2.46 11.44
N LEU A 541 14.36 -1.16 11.80
CA LEU A 541 14.66 -0.73 13.19
C LEU A 541 13.58 -1.13 14.18
N PHE A 542 12.32 -1.11 13.76
CA PHE A 542 11.17 -1.37 14.64
C PHE A 542 10.59 -2.77 14.44
N LYS A 543 10.91 -3.41 13.31
CA LYS A 543 10.28 -4.61 12.80
C LYS A 543 11.30 -5.57 12.18
N ALA A 544 12.46 -5.69 12.83
CA ALA A 544 13.59 -6.51 12.40
C ALA A 544 13.25 -8.00 12.20
N ASP A 545 12.15 -8.49 12.79
CA ASP A 545 11.75 -9.89 12.86
C ASP A 545 10.62 -10.29 11.90
N ASN A 546 10.04 -9.34 11.14
CA ASN A 546 8.82 -9.59 10.36
C ASN A 546 9.07 -10.47 9.13
N SER A 547 10.04 -10.11 8.28
CA SER A 547 10.33 -10.88 7.07
C SER A 547 11.80 -10.88 6.70
N SER A 548 12.26 -12.03 6.21
CA SER A 548 13.62 -12.21 5.72
C SER A 548 13.79 -11.91 4.23
N THR A 549 12.73 -11.96 3.43
CA THR A 549 12.82 -11.82 1.97
C THR A 549 11.82 -10.81 1.44
N MET A 550 12.18 -10.11 0.37
CA MET A 550 11.44 -8.98 -0.20
C MET A 550 10.67 -9.34 -1.48
N GLY A 551 10.58 -10.63 -1.80
CA GLY A 551 9.96 -11.15 -3.02
C GLY A 551 10.82 -12.23 -3.67
N LEU A 552 10.48 -12.56 -4.92
CA LEU A 552 11.21 -13.49 -5.77
C LEU A 552 11.65 -12.79 -7.05
N LEU A 553 12.80 -13.20 -7.59
CA LEU A 553 13.25 -12.91 -8.94
C LEU A 553 13.43 -14.24 -9.70
N CYS A 554 12.88 -14.34 -10.90
CA CYS A 554 13.11 -15.47 -11.80
C CYS A 554 13.01 -15.02 -13.28
N ASP A 555 13.49 -15.85 -14.20
CA ASP A 555 13.25 -15.64 -15.64
C ASP A 555 12.01 -16.44 -16.05
N PRO A 556 10.86 -15.79 -16.34
CA PRO A 556 9.63 -16.49 -16.73
C PRO A 556 9.75 -17.21 -18.08
N LYS A 557 10.78 -16.91 -18.88
CA LYS A 557 11.05 -17.61 -20.15
C LYS A 557 11.87 -18.89 -19.96
N HIS A 558 12.40 -19.13 -18.76
CA HIS A 558 13.18 -20.33 -18.49
C HIS A 558 12.31 -21.58 -18.69
N PRO A 559 12.79 -22.64 -19.36
CA PRO A 559 11.98 -23.82 -19.68
C PRO A 559 11.34 -24.53 -18.47
N VAL A 560 11.90 -24.36 -17.27
CA VAL A 560 11.34 -24.88 -16.01
C VAL A 560 9.94 -24.33 -15.69
N PHE A 561 9.56 -23.18 -16.24
CA PHE A 561 8.25 -22.55 -16.07
C PHE A 561 7.29 -22.76 -17.25
N ALA A 562 7.66 -23.60 -18.23
CA ALA A 562 6.84 -23.83 -19.42
C ALA A 562 5.42 -24.32 -19.09
N ASP A 563 5.25 -25.07 -17.99
CA ASP A 563 3.96 -25.52 -17.47
C ASP A 563 3.61 -24.85 -16.13
N PHE A 564 4.25 -23.73 -15.79
CA PHE A 564 3.96 -22.94 -14.60
C PHE A 564 4.03 -21.44 -14.95
N PRO A 565 2.97 -20.86 -15.56
CA PRO A 565 2.97 -19.46 -15.96
C PRO A 565 3.20 -18.54 -14.77
N THR A 566 4.28 -17.77 -14.86
CA THR A 566 4.73 -16.82 -13.86
C THR A 566 5.30 -15.58 -14.55
N ASP A 567 5.53 -14.53 -13.78
CA ASP A 567 6.27 -13.35 -14.21
C ASP A 567 7.67 -13.35 -13.57
N PHE A 568 8.48 -12.32 -13.86
CA PHE A 568 9.82 -12.16 -13.26
C PHE A 568 9.78 -11.90 -11.75
N HIS A 569 8.60 -11.66 -11.18
CA HIS A 569 8.38 -11.40 -9.76
C HIS A 569 7.34 -12.36 -9.15
N ALA A 570 7.25 -12.37 -7.82
CA ALA A 570 6.20 -13.11 -7.12
C ALA A 570 4.82 -12.47 -7.33
N ASP A 571 3.82 -13.31 -7.56
CA ASP A 571 2.38 -13.03 -7.58
C ASP A 571 1.67 -14.19 -6.86
N TRP A 572 0.35 -14.15 -6.68
CA TRP A 572 -0.39 -14.99 -5.73
C TRP A 572 -0.25 -16.51 -5.93
N GLN A 573 0.12 -17.01 -7.10
CA GLN A 573 0.45 -18.43 -7.30
C GLN A 573 1.66 -18.90 -6.46
N TRP A 574 2.56 -17.99 -6.12
CA TRP A 574 3.69 -18.27 -5.23
C TRP A 574 3.30 -18.29 -3.76
N TYR A 575 2.13 -17.76 -3.39
CA TYR A 575 1.64 -17.78 -2.01
C TYR A 575 1.51 -19.20 -1.48
N ASP A 576 0.91 -20.09 -2.29
CA ASP A 576 0.81 -21.53 -2.03
C ASP A 576 2.20 -22.19 -1.81
N ILE A 577 3.18 -21.82 -2.63
CA ILE A 577 4.53 -22.41 -2.59
C ILE A 577 5.30 -21.96 -1.34
N LEU A 578 5.17 -20.68 -0.95
CA LEU A 578 5.93 -20.09 0.15
C LEU A 578 5.24 -20.21 1.52
N VAL A 579 3.90 -20.27 1.56
CA VAL A 579 3.10 -20.32 2.78
C VAL A 579 2.44 -21.68 2.89
N THR A 580 3.10 -22.65 3.55
CA THR A 580 2.58 -24.03 3.62
C THR A 580 1.77 -24.29 4.91
N LYS A 581 2.25 -23.85 6.08
CA LYS A 581 1.59 -24.13 7.39
C LYS A 581 0.26 -23.40 7.64
N GLN A 582 0.11 -22.23 7.02
CA GLN A 582 -1.02 -21.32 7.27
C GLN A 582 -1.90 -21.09 6.05
N PHE A 583 -1.66 -21.84 4.95
CA PHE A 583 -2.46 -21.76 3.75
C PHE A 583 -3.96 -21.99 4.05
N GLY A 584 -4.82 -21.08 3.55
CA GLY A 584 -6.26 -21.14 3.75
C GLY A 584 -6.74 -20.90 5.19
N LYS A 585 -5.94 -20.28 6.06
CA LYS A 585 -6.36 -19.85 7.41
C LYS A 585 -6.42 -18.32 7.47
N ASN A 586 -7.45 -17.79 8.12
CA ASN A 586 -7.49 -16.37 8.49
C ASN A 586 -6.44 -16.13 9.58
N VAL A 587 -5.39 -15.37 9.25
CA VAL A 587 -4.23 -15.14 10.14
C VAL A 587 -4.40 -13.95 11.07
N GLY A 588 -5.52 -13.21 10.97
CA GLY A 588 -5.76 -12.01 11.78
C GLY A 588 -4.53 -11.10 11.83
N TRP A 589 -4.15 -10.67 13.04
CA TRP A 589 -2.98 -9.81 13.30
C TRP A 589 -1.65 -10.56 13.44
N THR A 590 -1.66 -11.89 13.33
CA THR A 590 -0.42 -12.67 13.48
C THR A 590 0.28 -12.78 12.15
N TRP A 591 1.57 -12.39 12.13
CA TRP A 591 2.39 -12.54 10.94
C TRP A 591 2.36 -13.98 10.47
N PRO A 592 2.16 -14.25 9.16
CA PRO A 592 2.09 -15.62 8.73
C PRO A 592 3.40 -16.33 9.02
N GLY A 593 3.33 -17.39 9.83
CA GLY A 593 4.49 -18.18 10.19
C GLY A 593 5.13 -18.77 8.95
N PHE A 594 6.46 -18.80 8.91
CA PHE A 594 7.21 -19.34 7.78
C PHE A 594 7.57 -20.81 8.00
N ASP A 595 7.48 -21.60 6.94
CA ASP A 595 7.97 -22.99 6.92
C ASP A 595 8.73 -23.38 5.64
N THR A 596 8.89 -22.43 4.72
CA THR A 596 9.77 -22.55 3.57
C THR A 596 11.09 -21.85 3.86
N TYR A 597 12.21 -22.51 3.57
CA TYR A 597 13.54 -21.93 3.68
C TYR A 597 14.21 -21.97 2.31
N CYS A 598 15.17 -21.08 2.10
CA CYS A 598 16.05 -21.05 0.93
C CYS A 598 17.50 -21.21 1.36
N LEU A 599 18.36 -21.63 0.42
CA LEU A 599 19.78 -21.85 0.65
C LEU A 599 20.59 -20.56 0.44
N VAL A 600 21.55 -20.31 1.31
CA VAL A 600 22.58 -19.27 1.11
C VAL A 600 23.64 -19.82 0.16
N LEU A 601 23.88 -19.11 -0.94
CA LEU A 601 24.65 -19.59 -2.10
C LEU A 601 26.13 -19.18 -2.08
N ASP A 602 26.67 -18.66 -0.98
CA ASP A 602 28.08 -18.26 -0.99
C ASP A 602 28.99 -19.47 -1.31
N GLY A 603 30.15 -19.20 -1.91
CA GLY A 603 31.05 -20.25 -2.39
C GLY A 603 30.67 -20.83 -3.76
N LEU A 604 29.46 -20.55 -4.29
CA LEU A 604 29.19 -20.72 -5.72
C LEU A 604 29.84 -19.60 -6.54
N PRO A 605 30.12 -19.83 -7.85
CA PRO A 605 30.62 -18.81 -8.76
C PRO A 605 29.85 -17.49 -8.67
N ALA A 606 30.55 -16.37 -8.86
CA ALA A 606 29.99 -15.03 -8.72
C ALA A 606 28.79 -14.79 -9.65
N ASP A 607 28.83 -15.37 -10.85
CA ASP A 607 27.85 -15.28 -11.93
C ASP A 607 26.75 -16.34 -11.88
N TYR A 608 26.81 -17.30 -10.94
CA TYR A 608 25.73 -18.27 -10.79
C TYR A 608 24.45 -17.57 -10.31
N ARG A 609 23.33 -17.87 -10.98
CA ARG A 609 21.99 -17.39 -10.64
C ARG A 609 21.07 -18.61 -10.48
N PRO A 610 20.32 -18.71 -9.37
CA PRO A 610 19.31 -19.76 -9.21
C PRO A 610 18.17 -19.55 -10.21
N LEU A 611 17.39 -20.60 -10.48
CA LEU A 611 16.19 -20.51 -11.33
C LEU A 611 15.07 -19.70 -10.65
N VAL A 612 15.02 -19.76 -9.31
CA VAL A 612 14.16 -18.89 -8.47
C VAL A 612 15.01 -18.34 -7.34
N GLN A 613 15.17 -17.01 -7.32
CA GLN A 613 15.96 -16.27 -6.34
C GLN A 613 15.04 -15.50 -5.39
N PRO A 614 14.92 -15.90 -4.11
CA PRO A 614 14.40 -14.99 -3.11
C PRO A 614 15.30 -13.75 -2.99
N ILE A 615 14.69 -12.58 -2.94
CA ILE A 615 15.41 -11.31 -2.75
C ILE A 615 15.64 -11.15 -1.25
N ASP A 616 16.90 -11.17 -0.81
CA ASP A 616 17.23 -11.02 0.59
C ASP A 616 17.00 -9.58 1.08
N HIS A 617 16.92 -9.41 2.39
CA HIS A 617 16.90 -8.10 3.02
C HIS A 617 18.19 -7.32 2.70
N PHE A 618 18.03 -6.05 2.33
CA PHE A 618 19.13 -5.15 1.93
C PHE A 618 20.21 -4.85 3.00
N TYR A 619 20.03 -5.23 4.28
CA TYR A 619 21.13 -5.20 5.29
C TYR A 619 22.06 -6.41 5.21
N ARG A 620 21.59 -7.50 4.60
CA ARG A 620 22.31 -8.77 4.53
C ARG A 620 22.84 -9.04 3.13
N ASN A 621 22.02 -8.78 2.11
CA ASN A 621 22.33 -9.02 0.70
C ASN A 621 22.91 -10.41 0.43
N LYS A 622 22.42 -11.45 1.11
CA LYS A 622 22.86 -12.81 0.83
C LYS A 622 22.33 -13.25 -0.53
N ARG A 623 23.15 -14.01 -1.28
CA ARG A 623 22.68 -14.73 -2.47
C ARG A 623 21.83 -15.91 -2.01
N LEU A 624 20.54 -15.91 -2.35
CA LEU A 624 19.59 -16.94 -1.92
C LEU A 624 19.10 -17.78 -3.10
N GLY A 625 18.85 -19.07 -2.88
CA GLY A 625 18.30 -19.97 -3.89
C GLY A 625 17.12 -20.77 -3.36
N LEU A 626 15.97 -20.67 -4.05
CA LEU A 626 14.79 -21.50 -3.79
C LEU A 626 14.73 -22.70 -4.76
N LEU A 627 15.09 -22.48 -6.02
CA LEU A 627 15.18 -23.51 -7.06
C LEU A 627 16.53 -23.40 -7.76
N LEU A 628 17.29 -24.48 -7.78
CA LEU A 628 18.68 -24.52 -8.23
C LEU A 628 18.90 -25.71 -9.14
N GLU A 629 19.75 -25.56 -10.15
CA GLU A 629 20.20 -26.67 -10.98
C GLU A 629 21.71 -26.76 -11.06
N GLY A 630 22.21 -27.99 -11.17
CA GLY A 630 23.63 -28.26 -11.26
C GLY A 630 23.89 -29.70 -11.70
N ARG A 631 25.16 -30.04 -11.82
CA ARG A 631 25.64 -31.41 -11.99
C ARG A 631 26.21 -31.93 -10.69
N TYR A 632 26.19 -33.24 -10.53
CA TYR A 632 26.97 -33.91 -9.49
C TYR A 632 27.50 -35.22 -10.07
N GLY A 633 28.82 -35.41 -10.06
CA GLY A 633 29.44 -36.52 -10.78
C GLY A 633 29.06 -36.53 -12.27
N LYS A 634 28.46 -37.63 -12.72
CA LYS A 634 28.01 -37.80 -14.12
C LYS A 634 26.56 -37.35 -14.35
N GLY A 635 25.79 -37.18 -13.29
CA GLY A 635 24.36 -36.94 -13.33
C GLY A 635 23.98 -35.46 -13.23
N LYS A 636 22.66 -35.22 -13.22
CA LYS A 636 22.07 -33.88 -13.19
C LYS A 636 21.18 -33.75 -11.95
N LEU A 637 21.25 -32.62 -11.27
CA LEU A 637 20.58 -32.38 -10.01
C LEU A 637 19.74 -31.10 -10.07
N MET A 638 18.49 -31.22 -9.64
CA MET A 638 17.61 -30.10 -9.32
C MET A 638 17.40 -30.09 -7.81
N ILE A 639 17.56 -28.92 -7.18
CA ILE A 639 17.25 -28.73 -5.75
C ILE A 639 16.08 -27.74 -5.65
N CYS A 640 14.96 -28.20 -5.10
CA CYS A 640 13.80 -27.36 -4.81
C CYS A 640 13.61 -27.27 -3.30
N CYS A 641 13.79 -26.08 -2.73
CA CYS A 641 13.76 -25.89 -1.29
C CYS A 641 12.32 -25.77 -0.71
N ALA A 642 11.32 -25.65 -1.58
CA ALA A 642 9.91 -25.60 -1.19
C ALA A 642 9.30 -27.01 -1.08
N ASP A 643 8.34 -27.19 -0.16
CA ASP A 643 7.57 -28.43 -0.10
C ASP A 643 6.44 -28.38 -1.12
N LEU A 644 6.53 -29.23 -2.16
CA LEU A 644 5.54 -29.28 -3.24
C LEU A 644 4.56 -30.46 -3.13
N GLU A 645 4.59 -31.22 -2.03
CA GLU A 645 3.81 -32.46 -1.89
C GLU A 645 2.86 -32.47 -0.68
N LYS A 646 3.05 -31.54 0.25
CA LYS A 646 2.17 -31.40 1.41
C LYS A 646 0.88 -30.66 1.04
N ASP A 647 -0.26 -31.17 1.52
CA ASP A 647 -1.60 -30.55 1.44
C ASP A 647 -2.07 -30.17 0.01
N THR A 648 -1.68 -30.95 -1.01
CA THR A 648 -1.92 -30.71 -2.45
C THR A 648 -3.38 -30.66 -2.87
N ASP A 649 -4.31 -31.11 -2.03
CA ASP A 649 -5.75 -30.94 -2.26
C ASP A 649 -6.18 -29.46 -2.22
N ARG A 650 -5.48 -28.66 -1.40
CA ARG A 650 -5.73 -27.21 -1.24
C ARG A 650 -4.69 -26.38 -1.99
N ARG A 651 -3.46 -26.88 -2.01
CA ARG A 651 -2.29 -26.26 -2.62
C ARG A 651 -2.20 -26.63 -4.09
N VAL A 652 -2.86 -25.88 -4.97
CA VAL A 652 -2.99 -26.22 -6.41
C VAL A 652 -1.75 -25.85 -7.21
N ALA A 653 -1.05 -24.77 -6.88
CA ALA A 653 0.14 -24.32 -7.58
C ALA A 653 1.36 -25.20 -7.27
N ALA A 654 1.48 -25.69 -6.03
CA ALA A 654 2.57 -26.57 -5.61
C ALA A 654 2.77 -27.83 -6.48
N PRO A 655 1.75 -28.70 -6.70
CA PRO A 655 1.89 -29.86 -7.57
C PRO A 655 2.08 -29.48 -9.03
N GLN A 656 1.53 -28.35 -9.49
CA GLN A 656 1.78 -27.86 -10.85
C GLN A 656 3.24 -27.44 -11.05
N LEU A 657 3.85 -26.72 -10.09
CA LEU A 657 5.26 -26.37 -10.16
C LEU A 657 6.15 -27.63 -10.16
N LYS A 658 5.84 -28.62 -9.31
CA LYS A 658 6.54 -29.91 -9.30
C LYS A 658 6.47 -30.56 -10.68
N GLN A 659 5.29 -30.55 -11.31
CA GLN A 659 5.10 -31.11 -12.63
C GLN A 659 5.91 -30.38 -13.71
N SER A 660 5.94 -29.05 -13.67
CA SER A 660 6.75 -28.23 -14.59
C SER A 660 8.25 -28.51 -14.44
N ILE A 661 8.72 -28.67 -13.19
CA ILE A 661 10.10 -29.08 -12.89
C ILE A 661 10.42 -30.45 -13.49
N LEU A 662 9.55 -31.45 -13.27
CA LEU A 662 9.77 -32.81 -13.79
C LEU A 662 9.73 -32.85 -15.33
N ASN A 663 8.85 -32.10 -15.97
CA ASN A 663 8.79 -32.00 -17.44
C ASN A 663 10.08 -31.39 -18.01
N TYR A 664 10.59 -30.35 -17.36
CA TYR A 664 11.87 -29.77 -17.72
C TYR A 664 13.02 -30.77 -17.54
N MET A 665 13.10 -31.43 -16.39
CA MET A 665 14.17 -32.39 -16.08
C MET A 665 14.18 -33.62 -17.02
N ASN A 666 13.01 -34.06 -17.48
CA ASN A 666 12.88 -35.15 -18.45
C ASN A 666 13.10 -34.70 -19.91
N SER A 667 13.42 -33.43 -20.16
CA SER A 667 13.67 -32.90 -21.50
C SER A 667 15.16 -32.69 -21.77
N ASP A 668 15.53 -32.65 -23.05
CA ASP A 668 16.89 -32.30 -23.48
C ASP A 668 17.31 -30.88 -23.09
N LYS A 669 16.37 -30.03 -22.69
CA LYS A 669 16.64 -28.66 -22.23
C LYS A 669 17.25 -28.63 -20.82
N PHE A 670 17.07 -29.68 -20.01
CA PHE A 670 17.73 -29.76 -18.72
C PHE A 670 19.20 -30.14 -18.90
N ALA A 671 20.03 -29.11 -19.05
CA ALA A 671 21.45 -29.23 -19.36
C ALA A 671 22.31 -28.37 -18.42
N PRO A 672 22.23 -28.60 -17.09
CA PRO A 672 22.99 -27.79 -16.14
C PRO A 672 24.50 -27.95 -16.36
N THR A 673 25.24 -26.86 -16.21
CA THR A 673 26.68 -26.81 -16.51
C THR A 673 27.56 -26.77 -15.26
N LEU A 674 27.08 -26.15 -14.17
CA LEU A 674 27.83 -26.00 -12.93
C LEU A 674 27.89 -27.32 -12.15
N GLU A 675 29.08 -27.78 -11.78
CA GLU A 675 29.27 -28.94 -10.90
C GLU A 675 29.17 -28.54 -9.42
N PHE A 676 28.26 -29.18 -8.69
CA PHE A 676 28.16 -29.10 -7.24
C PHE A 676 29.06 -30.15 -6.58
N LYS A 677 29.70 -29.75 -5.49
CA LYS A 677 30.64 -30.58 -4.72
C LYS A 677 30.09 -30.90 -3.34
N ASP A 678 30.53 -32.01 -2.76
CA ASP A 678 30.11 -32.47 -1.42
C ASP A 678 30.25 -31.41 -0.32
N GLU A 679 31.26 -30.57 -0.40
CA GLU A 679 31.48 -29.46 0.55
C GLU A 679 30.31 -28.48 0.59
N MET A 680 29.65 -28.25 -0.55
CA MET A 680 28.48 -27.36 -0.65
C MET A 680 27.30 -27.95 0.13
N PHE A 681 27.02 -29.25 -0.01
CA PHE A 681 25.94 -29.93 0.70
C PHE A 681 26.21 -30.03 2.20
N LYS A 682 27.47 -30.30 2.60
CA LYS A 682 27.87 -30.27 4.01
C LYS A 682 27.57 -28.91 4.64
N ARG A 683 27.82 -27.83 3.90
CA ARG A 683 27.53 -26.46 4.34
C ARG A 683 26.03 -26.16 4.36
N TRP A 684 25.30 -26.46 3.28
CA TRP A 684 23.86 -26.17 3.17
C TRP A 684 23.02 -26.93 4.19
N PHE A 685 23.42 -28.15 4.55
CA PHE A 685 22.74 -28.97 5.55
C PHE A 685 23.40 -28.92 6.93
N ASP A 686 24.31 -27.96 7.16
CA ASP A 686 24.76 -27.58 8.48
C ASP A 686 23.73 -26.65 9.14
N PHE A 687 22.90 -27.25 9.98
CA PHE A 687 21.86 -26.56 10.75
C PHE A 687 22.33 -26.13 12.14
N THR A 688 23.65 -26.05 12.38
CA THR A 688 24.13 -25.39 13.60
C THR A 688 23.66 -23.93 13.60
N VAL A 689 23.09 -23.52 14.73
CA VAL A 689 22.60 -22.16 14.93
C VAL A 689 23.74 -21.39 15.61
N GLU A 690 24.17 -20.27 15.03
CA GLU A 690 25.06 -19.35 15.76
C GLU A 690 24.32 -18.87 17.01
N LYS A 691 24.94 -19.04 18.18
CA LYS A 691 24.53 -18.26 19.35
C LYS A 691 24.87 -16.81 19.01
N VAL A 692 23.86 -16.04 18.65
CA VAL A 692 23.94 -14.59 18.50
C VAL A 692 24.25 -13.96 19.84
#